data_AF-A0A2N3NCH2-F1
#
_entry.id   AF-A0A2N3NCH2-F1
#
_cell.length_a   1.000
_cell.length_b   1.000
_cell.length_c   1.000
_cell.angle_alpha   90.00
_cell.angle_beta   90.00
_cell.angle_gamma   90.00
#
_symmetry.space_group_name_H-M   'P 1'
#
loop_
_entity.id
_entity.type
_entity.pdbx_description
1 polymer ?
#
loop_
_entity_poly.entity_id
_entity_poly.type
_entity_poly.pdbx_seq_one_letter_code
_entity_poly.pdbx_strand_id
1 'polypeptide(L)'
;MNSSSVLGDFSAGPPGSSGVASLLNNLLSGKAAPFVHFLEGSLPMRLLQAFFSKWQNIDIPTWTVAIAILGTVPNTLFRLRVVTYNIYWWIAKYFVSSISVAGNDQLNKDVINWVAHNVLPRRSIRMLNARTEIIQTDYWKPTIKERNDIRHENRVPVQYLPAFGTIWFIHKCSVFLISCQPNAKFRYHDNVVPIELSAAPEGHEPLVLMCLGRSVKPLKQFLDTCRDFAEEQRREYVTVRTSKKSAYTGEICWGSVALRPVRHMETVHFDEKVKQRLVRDITHYLEPSTRQYYVKRGIPYRRGYLLHGPPGTGKTSLSLALASYFKIDLYLCHLPSVKDDGSLEDQFINLPPKCIILLEDIDTVGVQRRGIEGDASDSDDSDRDLRRLKKKSKFNYSVHGPGCSLSGLLNVLDGVASQEGRIVLMTSNFADKLDKALVRPGRIDQMIYLGNISRASAEEMFLRMYAPSKSDTEVGLLGNKYTVQELGKLATKFSTQLPEERFTPAQIQGFLLGHKEEPHEAVAEIGKWVTKEVKIMEQTEAFEKANKERRRKKRESRKLAKLTHSEPFDRLSPPKRLLKVNGTKGDVSDDEGKPKENGRLEAASKEKMEGKADVQNGQGKASENGEDEKKANGTQDGN
;
A
#
# COMPACT_ATOMS: atom_id res chain seq x y z
N MET A 1 30.83 -58.44 -7.15
CA MET A 1 31.47 -57.27 -7.79
C MET A 1 31.04 -56.05 -6.98
N ASN A 2 31.69 -55.68 -5.88
CA ASN A 2 33.12 -55.58 -5.51
C ASN A 2 33.82 -54.32 -6.03
N SER A 3 33.55 -53.22 -5.32
CA SER A 3 34.46 -52.12 -5.01
C SER A 3 33.90 -51.45 -3.73
N SER A 4 34.59 -51.15 -2.62
CA SER A 4 36.02 -51.06 -2.23
C SER A 4 36.85 -50.15 -3.15
N SER A 5 37.40 -49.02 -2.70
CA SER A 5 37.48 -48.37 -1.37
C SER A 5 37.58 -46.83 -1.61
N VAL A 6 37.72 -45.87 -0.68
CA VAL A 6 38.22 -45.77 0.71
C VAL A 6 37.45 -44.64 1.41
N LEU A 7 37.10 -44.79 2.70
CA LEU A 7 36.94 -43.69 3.66
C LEU A 7 37.17 -44.26 5.07
N GLY A 8 38.07 -43.66 5.85
CA GLY A 8 38.61 -44.28 7.07
C GLY A 8 37.80 -43.99 8.34
N ASP A 9 37.79 -44.96 9.26
CA ASP A 9 37.26 -44.78 10.62
C ASP A 9 38.05 -43.72 11.38
N PHE A 10 37.35 -42.69 11.87
CA PHE A 10 37.84 -41.79 12.92
C PHE A 10 37.01 -41.94 14.19
N SER A 11 37.18 -43.09 14.84
CA SER A 11 36.69 -43.36 16.20
C SER A 11 37.50 -42.55 17.22
N ALA A 12 37.22 -41.25 17.32
CA ALA A 12 37.82 -40.32 18.26
C ALA A 12 36.89 -40.04 19.44
N GLY A 13 36.61 -41.06 20.25
CA GLY A 13 35.96 -40.87 21.55
C GLY A 13 36.85 -40.03 22.49
N PRO A 14 36.30 -39.15 23.34
CA PRO A 14 37.09 -38.28 24.19
C PRO A 14 37.89 -39.09 25.24
N PRO A 15 39.22 -38.93 25.33
CA PRO A 15 40.03 -39.66 26.31
C PRO A 15 39.77 -39.15 27.73
N GLY A 16 39.72 -40.06 28.71
CA GLY A 16 39.75 -39.72 30.15
C GLY A 16 38.61 -40.24 31.02
N SER A 17 37.61 -40.94 30.46
CA SER A 17 36.46 -41.45 31.24
C SER A 17 36.82 -42.45 32.35
N SER A 18 37.93 -43.17 32.24
CA SER A 18 38.43 -44.11 33.26
C SER A 18 39.12 -43.43 34.45
N GLY A 19 39.79 -42.29 34.25
CA GLY A 19 40.56 -41.62 35.30
C GLY A 19 39.70 -40.85 36.31
N VAL A 20 38.59 -40.27 35.86
CA VAL A 20 37.72 -39.45 36.74
C VAL A 20 36.94 -40.33 37.73
N ALA A 21 36.55 -41.55 37.32
CA ALA A 21 35.88 -42.51 38.20
C ALA A 21 36.78 -43.02 39.33
N SER A 22 38.06 -43.30 39.06
CA SER A 22 39.02 -43.71 40.10
C SER A 22 39.35 -42.56 41.06
N LEU A 23 39.48 -41.34 40.56
CA LEU A 23 39.65 -40.14 41.39
C LEU A 23 38.46 -39.91 42.34
N LEU A 24 37.21 -40.07 41.87
CA LEU A 24 36.02 -39.91 42.71
C LEU A 24 35.91 -40.98 43.80
N ASN A 25 36.21 -42.25 43.49
CA ASN A 25 36.24 -43.32 44.49
C ASN A 25 37.36 -43.13 45.53
N ASN A 26 38.53 -42.61 45.13
CA ASN A 26 39.62 -42.29 46.06
C ASN A 26 39.27 -41.09 46.97
N LEU A 27 38.52 -40.10 46.47
CA LEU A 27 38.01 -38.99 47.29
C LEU A 27 36.97 -39.48 48.32
N LEU A 28 36.01 -40.31 47.89
CA LEU A 28 34.93 -40.81 48.76
C LEU A 28 35.39 -41.86 49.77
N SER A 29 36.47 -42.60 49.52
CA SER A 29 37.05 -43.59 50.44
C SER A 29 38.00 -42.99 51.48
N GLY A 30 37.96 -41.67 51.71
CA GLY A 30 38.81 -40.98 52.70
C GLY A 30 40.30 -40.92 52.33
N LYS A 31 40.69 -41.31 51.11
CA LYS A 31 42.09 -41.34 50.67
C LYS A 31 42.51 -40.05 49.97
N ALA A 32 42.32 -38.92 50.66
CA ALA A 32 42.96 -37.63 50.32
C ALA A 32 44.49 -37.61 50.60
N ALA A 33 45.08 -38.78 50.89
CA ALA A 33 46.46 -38.95 51.31
C ALA A 33 47.55 -38.74 50.23
N PRO A 34 47.37 -38.99 48.91
CA PRO A 34 48.51 -38.89 47.99
C PRO A 34 49.12 -37.49 47.86
N PHE A 35 48.28 -36.44 47.80
CA PHE A 35 48.74 -35.08 47.50
C PHE A 35 49.17 -34.30 48.75
N VAL A 36 48.41 -34.42 49.84
CA VAL A 36 48.76 -33.80 51.14
C VAL A 36 50.09 -34.36 51.65
N HIS A 37 50.22 -35.69 51.65
CA HIS A 37 51.38 -36.39 52.19
C HIS A 37 52.64 -36.24 51.30
N PHE A 38 52.47 -35.92 50.01
CA PHE A 38 53.56 -35.52 49.10
C PHE A 38 54.08 -34.11 49.41
N LEU A 39 53.18 -33.16 49.69
CA LEU A 39 53.57 -31.80 50.10
C LEU A 39 54.24 -31.80 51.48
N GLU A 40 53.64 -32.46 52.47
CA GLU A 40 54.17 -32.61 53.84
C GLU A 40 55.51 -33.38 53.90
N GLY A 41 55.76 -34.29 52.95
CA GLY A 41 57.01 -35.04 52.86
C GLY A 41 58.21 -34.19 52.42
N SER A 42 58.00 -33.01 51.84
CA SER A 42 59.08 -32.18 51.30
C SER A 42 59.63 -31.16 52.32
N LEU A 43 60.94 -31.23 52.59
CA LEU A 43 61.68 -30.29 53.45
C LEU A 43 61.38 -28.80 53.18
N PRO A 44 61.37 -28.29 51.92
CA PRO A 44 61.08 -26.88 51.66
C PRO A 44 59.65 -26.48 52.06
N MET A 45 58.64 -27.34 51.90
CA MET A 45 57.27 -27.02 52.29
C MET A 45 57.10 -26.93 53.81
N ARG A 46 57.79 -27.79 54.58
CA ARG A 46 57.74 -27.72 56.05
C ARG A 46 58.40 -26.44 56.58
N LEU A 47 59.48 -25.98 55.95
CA LEU A 47 60.08 -24.66 56.21
C LEU A 47 59.12 -23.52 55.85
N LEU A 48 58.47 -23.59 54.68
CA LEU A 48 57.48 -22.60 54.24
C LEU A 48 56.29 -22.51 55.20
N GLN A 49 55.78 -23.66 55.66
CA GLN A 49 54.67 -23.77 56.61
C GLN A 49 55.04 -23.22 58.00
N ALA A 50 56.24 -23.53 58.49
CA ALA A 50 56.75 -22.96 59.75
C ALA A 50 57.01 -21.44 59.65
N PHE A 51 57.36 -20.94 58.47
CA PHE A 51 57.58 -19.51 58.21
C PHE A 51 56.25 -18.72 58.18
N PHE A 52 55.28 -19.16 57.37
CA PHE A 52 53.98 -18.47 57.24
C PHE A 52 53.09 -18.60 58.49
N SER A 53 53.14 -19.74 59.20
CA SER A 53 52.42 -19.87 60.48
C SER A 53 53.02 -18.96 61.56
N LYS A 54 54.35 -18.92 61.69
CA LYS A 54 55.05 -18.15 62.74
C LYS A 54 55.13 -16.65 62.47
N TRP A 55 55.08 -16.20 61.21
CA TRP A 55 55.22 -14.77 60.86
C TRP A 55 53.92 -14.09 60.41
N GLN A 56 52.89 -14.85 59.99
CA GLN A 56 51.60 -14.29 59.55
C GLN A 56 50.36 -14.99 60.12
N ASN A 57 50.48 -16.02 60.98
CA ASN A 57 49.37 -16.84 61.49
C ASN A 57 48.49 -17.48 60.39
N ILE A 58 49.05 -17.73 59.20
CA ILE A 58 48.32 -18.33 58.07
C ILE A 58 48.39 -19.85 58.15
N ASP A 59 47.27 -20.48 58.52
CA ASP A 59 47.13 -21.95 58.53
C ASP A 59 46.91 -22.50 57.11
N ILE A 60 48.00 -22.97 56.48
CA ILE A 60 48.02 -23.45 55.09
C ILE A 60 47.01 -24.61 54.82
N PRO A 61 46.79 -25.58 55.73
CA PRO A 61 45.73 -26.58 55.57
C PRO A 61 44.33 -25.97 55.43
N THR A 62 43.95 -25.04 56.33
CA THR A 62 42.66 -24.34 56.24
C THR A 62 42.50 -23.57 54.93
N TRP A 63 43.56 -22.88 54.48
CA TRP A 63 43.53 -22.15 53.21
C TRP A 63 43.51 -23.04 51.97
N THR A 64 44.19 -24.19 51.97
CA THR A 64 44.14 -25.14 50.83
C THR A 64 42.77 -25.84 50.75
N VAL A 65 42.13 -26.14 51.88
CA VAL A 65 40.72 -26.60 51.91
C VAL A 65 39.77 -25.51 51.40
N ALA A 66 39.94 -24.25 51.84
CA ALA A 66 39.13 -23.13 51.36
C ALA A 66 39.27 -22.92 49.84
N ILE A 67 40.49 -23.01 49.30
CA ILE A 67 40.76 -22.92 47.85
C ILE A 67 40.13 -24.10 47.10
N ALA A 68 40.18 -25.33 47.65
CA ALA A 68 39.53 -26.49 47.04
C ALA A 68 37.99 -26.35 47.00
N ILE A 69 37.38 -25.78 48.04
CA ILE A 69 35.95 -25.46 48.08
C ILE A 69 35.62 -24.36 47.05
N LEU A 70 36.40 -23.27 47.01
CA LEU A 70 36.25 -22.19 46.04
C LEU A 70 36.43 -22.66 44.58
N GLY A 71 37.27 -23.67 44.32
CA GLY A 71 37.42 -24.28 42.98
C GLY A 71 36.33 -25.27 42.60
N THR A 72 35.68 -25.92 43.59
CA THR A 72 34.63 -26.92 43.34
C THR A 72 33.22 -26.32 43.29
N VAL A 73 32.95 -25.23 44.00
CA VAL A 73 31.65 -24.53 43.97
C VAL A 73 31.24 -24.07 42.55
N PRO A 74 32.07 -23.35 41.76
CA PRO A 74 31.70 -22.93 40.40
C PRO A 74 31.40 -24.11 39.47
N ASN A 75 32.20 -25.18 39.55
CA ASN A 75 32.00 -26.41 38.79
C ASN A 75 30.69 -27.13 39.17
N THR A 76 30.34 -27.12 40.46
CA THR A 76 29.10 -27.71 40.98
C THR A 76 27.88 -26.89 40.54
N LEU A 77 27.94 -25.56 40.63
CA LEU A 77 26.90 -24.65 40.14
C LEU A 77 26.69 -24.76 38.62
N PHE A 78 27.77 -24.90 37.84
CA PHE A 78 27.69 -25.14 36.40
C PHE A 78 26.99 -26.48 36.07
N ARG A 79 27.39 -27.57 36.74
CA ARG A 79 26.73 -28.88 36.58
C ARG A 79 25.27 -28.84 37.00
N LEU A 80 24.93 -28.17 38.11
CA LEU A 80 23.56 -27.98 38.57
C LEU A 80 22.73 -27.22 37.51
N ARG A 81 23.27 -26.14 36.93
CA ARG A 81 22.63 -25.40 35.83
C ARG A 81 22.37 -26.27 34.59
N VAL A 82 23.29 -27.17 34.23
CA VAL A 82 23.09 -28.11 33.11
C VAL A 82 21.99 -29.13 33.45
N VAL A 83 21.98 -29.65 34.67
CA VAL A 83 20.94 -30.62 35.11
C VAL A 83 19.56 -29.96 35.17
N THR A 84 19.42 -28.76 35.74
CA THR A 84 18.12 -28.06 35.80
C THR A 84 17.64 -27.62 34.41
N TYR A 85 18.54 -27.24 33.51
CA TYR A 85 18.23 -26.98 32.09
C TYR A 85 17.69 -28.24 31.40
N ASN A 86 18.33 -29.40 31.57
CA ASN A 86 17.87 -30.66 31.00
C ASN A 86 16.50 -31.10 31.56
N ILE A 87 16.27 -30.92 32.87
CA ILE A 87 14.98 -31.17 33.51
C ILE A 87 13.90 -30.21 32.96
N TYR A 88 14.22 -28.92 32.83
CA TYR A 88 13.31 -27.93 32.24
C TYR A 88 12.87 -28.32 30.82
N TRP A 89 13.81 -28.70 29.95
CA TRP A 89 13.49 -29.13 28.59
C TRP A 89 12.74 -30.47 28.53
N TRP A 90 13.00 -31.39 29.47
CA TRP A 90 12.22 -32.62 29.62
C TRP A 90 10.76 -32.28 30.00
N ILE A 91 10.54 -31.41 30.98
CA ILE A 91 9.19 -30.95 31.37
C ILE A 91 8.50 -30.24 30.19
N ALA A 92 9.18 -29.28 29.54
CA ALA A 92 8.65 -28.57 28.39
C ALA A 92 8.21 -29.54 27.28
N LYS A 93 9.04 -30.53 26.93
CA LYS A 93 8.75 -31.53 25.90
C LYS A 93 7.52 -32.39 26.17
N TYR A 94 7.14 -32.62 27.43
CA TYR A 94 6.02 -33.50 27.82
C TYR A 94 4.78 -32.76 28.38
N PHE A 95 4.87 -31.45 28.62
CA PHE A 95 3.81 -30.65 29.23
C PHE A 95 3.56 -29.30 28.53
N VAL A 96 4.33 -28.93 27.51
CA VAL A 96 4.09 -27.73 26.70
C VAL A 96 3.93 -28.13 25.23
N SER A 97 2.83 -27.71 24.62
CA SER A 97 2.62 -27.77 23.17
C SER A 97 3.03 -26.44 22.54
N SER A 98 3.49 -26.45 21.28
CA SER A 98 3.91 -25.22 20.59
C SER A 98 3.61 -25.22 19.08
N ILE A 99 3.54 -24.02 18.51
CA ILE A 99 3.46 -23.73 17.06
C ILE A 99 4.34 -22.50 16.78
N SER A 100 5.22 -22.60 15.78
CA SER A 100 5.96 -21.44 15.23
C SER A 100 5.21 -20.84 14.04
N VAL A 101 5.02 -19.52 14.03
CA VAL A 101 4.50 -18.74 12.89
C VAL A 101 5.65 -17.92 12.30
N ALA A 102 5.80 -17.92 10.97
CA ALA A 102 6.87 -17.20 10.30
C ALA A 102 6.69 -15.67 10.39
N GLY A 103 7.78 -14.90 10.36
CA GLY A 103 7.75 -13.44 10.46
C GLY A 103 6.89 -12.76 9.39
N ASN A 104 7.11 -13.13 8.13
CA ASN A 104 6.46 -12.52 6.96
C ASN A 104 5.03 -13.04 6.70
N ASP A 105 4.48 -13.92 7.56
CA ASP A 105 3.13 -14.48 7.40
C ASP A 105 2.07 -13.47 7.87
N GLN A 106 0.94 -13.35 7.14
CA GLN A 106 -0.20 -12.56 7.60
C GLN A 106 -0.74 -13.06 8.94
N LEU A 107 -0.67 -14.37 9.20
CA LEU A 107 -1.09 -14.99 10.46
C LEU A 107 -0.29 -14.45 11.67
N ASN A 108 0.95 -14.01 11.46
CA ASN A 108 1.76 -13.37 12.49
C ASN A 108 1.14 -12.03 12.91
N LYS A 109 0.82 -11.20 11.92
CA LYS A 109 0.20 -9.88 12.09
C LYS A 109 -1.19 -9.99 12.73
N ASP A 110 -2.00 -10.97 12.30
CA ASP A 110 -3.32 -11.26 12.87
C ASP A 110 -3.23 -11.65 14.36
N VAL A 111 -2.23 -12.46 14.75
CA VAL A 111 -1.96 -12.82 16.16
C VAL A 111 -1.48 -11.62 16.97
N ILE A 112 -0.52 -10.82 16.46
CA ILE A 112 -0.03 -9.62 17.16
C ILE A 112 -1.18 -8.63 17.39
N ASN A 113 -2.04 -8.40 16.40
CA ASN A 113 -3.21 -7.53 16.51
C ASN A 113 -4.20 -8.04 17.57
N TRP A 114 -4.53 -9.33 17.57
CA TRP A 114 -5.39 -9.92 18.60
C TRP A 114 -4.83 -9.71 20.01
N VAL A 115 -3.51 -9.91 20.19
CA VAL A 115 -2.81 -9.72 21.48
C VAL A 115 -2.78 -8.25 21.89
N ALA A 116 -2.49 -7.35 20.95
CA ALA A 116 -2.48 -5.91 21.15
C ALA A 116 -3.83 -5.40 21.67
N HIS A 117 -4.94 -5.94 21.15
CA HIS A 117 -6.29 -5.54 21.55
C HIS A 117 -6.81 -6.26 22.81
N ASN A 118 -6.56 -7.57 22.97
CA ASN A 118 -7.20 -8.39 24.02
C ASN A 118 -6.33 -8.59 25.27
N VAL A 119 -5.01 -8.50 25.16
CA VAL A 119 -4.07 -8.83 26.25
C VAL A 119 -3.43 -7.58 26.83
N LEU A 120 -2.95 -6.65 26.01
CA LEU A 120 -2.26 -5.45 26.50
C LEU A 120 -3.16 -4.54 27.37
N PRO A 121 -4.41 -4.20 26.99
CA PRO A 121 -5.24 -3.28 27.80
C PRO A 121 -5.72 -3.89 29.13
N ARG A 122 -5.64 -5.23 29.25
CA ARG A 122 -6.10 -5.99 30.43
C ARG A 122 -4.97 -6.42 31.36
N ARG A 123 -3.71 -6.07 31.07
CA ARG A 123 -2.53 -6.47 31.86
C ARG A 123 -1.49 -5.36 31.92
N SER A 124 -0.91 -5.15 33.10
CA SER A 124 0.24 -4.25 33.33
C SER A 124 1.55 -4.84 32.79
N ILE A 125 1.61 -5.05 31.47
CA ILE A 125 2.82 -5.48 30.76
C ILE A 125 3.82 -4.32 30.79
N ARG A 126 4.94 -4.54 31.48
CA ARG A 126 5.93 -3.50 31.80
C ARG A 126 6.88 -3.16 30.65
N MET A 127 6.98 -4.03 29.65
CA MET A 127 7.85 -3.89 28.48
C MET A 127 6.99 -3.86 27.22
N LEU A 128 6.94 -2.70 26.56
CA LEU A 128 6.14 -2.45 25.37
C LEU A 128 6.97 -1.70 24.33
N ASN A 129 6.83 -2.11 23.07
CA ASN A 129 7.35 -1.38 21.93
C ASN A 129 6.33 -0.33 21.47
N ALA A 130 6.71 0.94 21.49
CA ALA A 130 5.96 1.99 20.81
C ALA A 130 6.29 1.97 19.30
N ARG A 131 5.27 1.96 18.43
CA ARG A 131 5.41 2.20 16.99
C ARG A 131 4.40 3.23 16.53
N THR A 132 4.85 4.24 15.77
CA THR A 132 3.97 5.21 15.08
C THR A 132 3.56 4.74 13.69
N GLU A 133 4.09 3.62 13.19
CA GLU A 133 3.83 3.12 11.84
C GLU A 133 3.54 1.61 11.84
N ILE A 134 2.56 1.20 11.03
CA ILE A 134 2.32 -0.21 10.69
C ILE A 134 3.41 -0.63 9.70
N ILE A 135 4.02 -1.79 9.94
CA ILE A 135 5.25 -2.17 9.23
C ILE A 135 5.02 -2.53 7.77
N GLN A 136 5.93 -1.98 6.97
CA GLN A 136 6.06 -2.18 5.54
C GLN A 136 6.73 -3.54 5.25
N THR A 137 6.14 -4.31 4.33
CA THR A 137 6.85 -5.32 3.50
C THR A 137 6.99 -4.74 2.08
N ASP A 138 8.12 -4.81 1.39
CA ASP A 138 9.49 -5.12 1.82
C ASP A 138 10.43 -4.23 0.99
N TYR A 139 11.48 -3.70 1.63
CA TYR A 139 12.52 -2.83 1.06
C TYR A 139 12.09 -1.43 0.52
N TRP A 140 12.71 -0.39 1.10
CA TRP A 140 12.80 1.03 0.71
C TRP A 140 12.00 1.56 -0.50
N LYS A 141 10.85 2.21 -0.23
CA LYS A 141 10.61 3.64 -0.57
C LYS A 141 9.27 4.16 0.00
N PRO A 142 9.16 5.47 0.30
CA PRO A 142 8.05 6.01 1.08
C PRO A 142 6.74 5.99 0.29
N THR A 143 5.63 5.62 0.95
CA THR A 143 4.27 5.78 0.42
C THR A 143 3.34 6.30 1.49
N ILE A 144 2.80 7.50 1.26
CA ILE A 144 1.51 8.05 1.74
C ILE A 144 1.15 7.73 3.20
N LYS A 145 1.29 8.74 4.07
CA LYS A 145 0.65 8.76 5.41
C LYS A 145 -0.82 8.35 5.29
N GLU A 146 -1.32 7.49 6.19
CA GLU A 146 -2.77 7.43 6.44
C GLU A 146 -3.20 8.79 6.98
N ARG A 147 -3.82 9.58 6.11
CA ARG A 147 -4.29 10.92 6.42
C ARG A 147 -5.59 10.78 7.20
N ASN A 148 -5.52 10.94 8.52
CA ASN A 148 -6.67 10.89 9.41
C ASN A 148 -7.52 12.18 9.25
N ASP A 149 -8.20 12.27 8.11
CA ASP A 149 -8.93 13.45 7.63
C ASP A 149 -10.02 13.95 8.58
N ILE A 150 -10.53 13.08 9.46
CA ILE A 150 -11.60 13.40 10.43
C ILE A 150 -11.09 14.30 11.55
N ARG A 151 -9.83 14.18 11.96
CA ARG A 151 -9.28 14.89 13.14
C ARG A 151 -8.24 15.96 12.83
N HIS A 152 -7.74 16.02 11.59
CA HIS A 152 -6.56 16.80 11.19
C HIS A 152 -5.28 16.52 12.03
N GLU A 153 -5.28 15.47 12.86
CA GLU A 153 -4.13 15.07 13.66
C GLU A 153 -3.00 14.56 12.75
N ASN A 154 -1.98 15.40 12.54
CA ASN A 154 -0.71 15.00 11.91
C ASN A 154 0.08 13.98 12.75
N ARG A 155 -0.42 13.60 13.93
CA ARG A 155 0.13 12.59 14.83
C ARG A 155 -0.52 11.25 14.50
N VAL A 156 0.26 10.32 13.93
CA VAL A 156 -0.19 8.92 13.78
C VAL A 156 -0.26 8.32 15.19
N PRO A 157 -1.34 7.62 15.58
CA PRO A 157 -1.49 7.08 16.93
C PRO A 157 -0.38 6.08 17.23
N VAL A 158 0.22 6.20 18.42
CA VAL A 158 1.26 5.27 18.88
C VAL A 158 0.60 3.92 19.18
N GLN A 159 0.88 2.93 18.35
CA GLN A 159 0.54 1.54 18.60
C GLN A 159 1.55 0.96 19.59
N TYR A 160 1.05 0.45 20.72
CA TYR A 160 1.86 -0.30 21.67
C TYR A 160 1.77 -1.78 21.33
N LEU A 161 2.92 -2.41 21.14
CA LEU A 161 3.06 -3.81 20.75
C LEU A 161 3.95 -4.54 21.76
N PRO A 162 3.87 -5.88 21.87
CA PRO A 162 4.67 -6.61 22.83
C PRO A 162 6.17 -6.43 22.62
N ALA A 163 6.95 -6.42 23.71
CA ALA A 163 8.41 -6.47 23.68
C ALA A 163 8.94 -7.76 23.01
N PHE A 164 10.24 -7.78 22.67
CA PHE A 164 10.96 -9.07 22.64
C PHE A 164 10.87 -9.73 24.02
N GLY A 165 10.86 -11.06 24.06
CA GLY A 165 10.65 -11.83 25.29
C GLY A 165 9.46 -12.76 25.19
N THR A 166 8.84 -13.08 26.34
CA THR A 166 7.72 -14.04 26.43
C THR A 166 6.52 -13.47 27.20
N ILE A 167 5.39 -13.30 26.50
CA ILE A 167 4.13 -12.80 27.07
C ILE A 167 3.21 -13.98 27.35
N TRP A 168 2.78 -14.16 28.60
CA TRP A 168 1.78 -15.16 28.96
C TRP A 168 0.39 -14.54 29.11
N PHE A 169 -0.65 -15.30 28.78
CA PHE A 169 -2.06 -14.92 28.90
C PHE A 169 -2.95 -16.15 29.12
N ILE A 170 -4.22 -15.92 29.42
CA ILE A 170 -5.23 -16.98 29.59
C ILE A 170 -6.32 -16.77 28.54
N HIS A 171 -6.68 -17.82 27.82
CA HIS A 171 -7.76 -17.81 26.82
C HIS A 171 -8.50 -19.14 26.87
N LYS A 172 -9.85 -19.12 26.89
CA LYS A 172 -10.70 -20.33 26.96
C LYS A 172 -10.19 -21.34 28.03
N CYS A 173 -9.96 -20.83 29.24
CA CYS A 173 -9.40 -21.54 30.42
C CYS A 173 -8.01 -22.18 30.25
N SER A 174 -7.32 -21.99 29.13
CA SER A 174 -5.97 -22.50 28.86
C SER A 174 -4.92 -21.40 29.03
N VAL A 175 -3.74 -21.75 29.57
CA VAL A 175 -2.60 -20.84 29.70
C VAL A 175 -1.75 -20.90 28.43
N PHE A 176 -1.60 -19.76 27.78
CA PHE A 176 -0.79 -19.57 26.58
C PHE A 176 0.43 -18.70 26.88
N LEU A 177 1.51 -18.92 26.13
CA LEU A 177 2.69 -18.07 26.11
C LEU A 177 3.06 -17.75 24.66
N ILE A 178 3.47 -16.52 24.39
CA ILE A 178 3.93 -16.06 23.07
C ILE A 178 5.36 -15.58 23.26
N SER A 179 6.31 -16.25 22.61
CA SER A 179 7.69 -15.78 22.52
C SER A 179 7.92 -15.10 21.17
N CYS A 180 8.27 -13.81 21.18
CA CYS A 180 8.77 -13.11 19.99
C CYS A 180 10.28 -13.30 19.94
N GLN A 181 10.80 -13.98 18.91
CA GLN A 181 12.22 -14.32 18.82
C GLN A 181 12.96 -13.41 17.83
N PRO A 182 14.06 -12.74 18.22
CA PRO A 182 14.81 -11.88 17.31
C PRO A 182 15.39 -12.67 16.13
N ASN A 183 15.32 -12.08 14.94
CA ASN A 183 15.98 -12.62 13.75
C ASN A 183 17.50 -12.80 14.00
N ALA A 184 18.08 -13.87 13.45
CA ALA A 184 19.43 -14.34 13.82
C ALA A 184 20.55 -13.28 13.70
N LYS A 185 20.37 -12.27 12.85
CA LYS A 185 21.26 -11.11 12.68
C LYS A 185 21.49 -10.35 13.99
N PHE A 186 20.49 -10.24 14.85
CA PHE A 186 20.57 -9.51 16.13
C PHE A 186 21.30 -10.27 17.25
N ARG A 187 21.66 -11.56 17.06
CA ARG A 187 22.36 -12.36 18.09
C ARG A 187 23.85 -12.00 18.27
N TYR A 188 24.38 -11.08 17.47
CA TYR A 188 25.80 -10.76 17.44
C TYR A 188 26.22 -9.54 18.27
N HIS A 189 25.27 -8.75 18.79
CA HIS A 189 25.57 -7.57 19.60
C HIS A 189 25.22 -7.77 21.08
N ASP A 190 26.23 -7.55 21.90
CA ASP A 190 26.23 -7.34 23.35
C ASP A 190 25.50 -8.34 24.25
N ASN A 191 26.29 -9.28 24.82
CA ASN A 191 25.94 -10.06 26.02
C ASN A 191 25.75 -9.20 27.30
N VAL A 192 25.76 -7.86 27.18
CA VAL A 192 25.76 -6.88 28.27
C VAL A 192 24.35 -6.35 28.58
N VAL A 193 23.45 -6.36 27.59
CA VAL A 193 22.09 -5.82 27.71
C VAL A 193 21.07 -6.93 27.38
N PRO A 194 19.98 -7.10 28.15
CA PRO A 194 18.93 -8.06 27.79
C PRO A 194 18.32 -7.71 26.43
N ILE A 195 18.06 -8.75 25.62
CA ILE A 195 17.48 -8.61 24.26
C ILE A 195 16.16 -7.82 24.26
N GLU A 196 15.41 -7.89 25.36
CA GLU A 196 14.15 -7.17 25.59
C GLU A 196 14.32 -5.63 25.69
N LEU A 197 15.56 -5.14 25.80
CA LEU A 197 15.95 -3.73 25.84
C LEU A 197 16.99 -3.33 24.78
N SER A 198 17.63 -4.27 24.07
CA SER A 198 18.74 -3.95 23.16
C SER A 198 18.30 -3.43 21.78
N ALA A 199 17.12 -3.86 21.30
CA ALA A 199 16.54 -3.39 20.04
C ALA A 199 15.00 -3.46 20.09
N ALA A 200 14.34 -2.50 19.44
CA ALA A 200 12.94 -2.68 19.08
C ALA A 200 12.84 -3.65 17.88
N PRO A 201 11.88 -4.59 17.87
CA PRO A 201 11.63 -5.46 16.73
C PRO A 201 11.31 -4.68 15.45
N GLU A 202 11.68 -5.26 14.32
CA GLU A 202 11.29 -4.87 12.96
C GLU A 202 9.86 -5.35 12.64
N GLY A 203 9.33 -6.30 13.41
CA GLY A 203 7.96 -6.84 13.34
C GLY A 203 7.71 -7.86 12.23
N HIS A 204 8.77 -8.32 11.57
CA HIS A 204 8.81 -9.55 10.77
C HIS A 204 9.55 -10.67 11.51
N GLU A 205 9.38 -10.76 12.83
CA GLU A 205 10.00 -11.81 13.64
C GLU A 205 9.11 -13.05 13.79
N PRO A 206 9.69 -14.25 13.81
CA PRO A 206 8.95 -15.48 14.06
C PRO A 206 8.38 -15.50 15.48
N LEU A 207 7.07 -15.74 15.59
CA LEU A 207 6.40 -15.98 16.86
C LEU A 207 6.42 -17.47 17.19
N VAL A 208 6.77 -17.81 18.42
CA VAL A 208 6.56 -19.16 18.97
C VAL A 208 5.42 -19.09 19.98
N LEU A 209 4.26 -19.59 19.56
CA LEU A 209 3.11 -19.80 20.42
C LEU A 209 3.30 -21.09 21.20
N MET A 210 2.98 -21.06 22.49
CA MET A 210 3.03 -22.19 23.41
C MET A 210 1.75 -22.27 24.23
N CYS A 211 1.36 -23.47 24.64
CA CYS A 211 0.23 -23.70 25.54
C CYS A 211 0.57 -24.81 26.54
N LEU A 212 0.24 -24.58 27.82
CA LEU A 212 0.39 -25.60 28.85
C LEU A 212 -0.60 -26.75 28.58
N GLY A 213 -0.08 -27.95 28.40
CA GLY A 213 -0.83 -29.15 28.05
C GLY A 213 -0.23 -29.93 26.88
N ARG A 214 -0.62 -31.21 26.78
CA ARG A 214 -0.12 -32.18 25.77
C ARG A 214 -0.80 -32.09 24.40
N SER A 215 -1.76 -31.19 24.23
CA SER A 215 -2.63 -31.12 23.05
C SER A 215 -2.39 -29.82 22.29
N VAL A 216 -2.14 -29.92 20.99
CA VAL A 216 -2.02 -28.76 20.08
C VAL A 216 -3.41 -28.17 19.71
N LYS A 217 -4.52 -28.82 20.11
CA LYS A 217 -5.88 -28.37 19.76
C LYS A 217 -6.20 -26.93 20.23
N PRO A 218 -5.87 -26.49 21.46
CA PRO A 218 -6.11 -25.12 21.90
C PRO A 218 -5.31 -24.08 21.10
N LEU A 219 -4.08 -24.41 20.69
CA LEU A 219 -3.26 -23.53 19.84
C LEU A 219 -3.86 -23.32 18.45
N LYS A 220 -4.42 -24.38 17.84
CA LYS A 220 -5.15 -24.25 16.56
C LYS A 220 -6.40 -23.40 16.73
N GLN A 221 -7.25 -23.72 17.72
CA GLN A 221 -8.46 -22.96 18.03
C GLN A 221 -8.17 -21.50 18.40
N PHE A 222 -7.01 -21.19 18.99
CA PHE A 222 -6.54 -19.83 19.24
C PHE A 222 -6.16 -19.12 17.94
N LEU A 223 -5.35 -19.74 17.08
CA LEU A 223 -4.99 -19.18 15.77
C LEU A 223 -6.23 -18.91 14.89
N ASP A 224 -7.20 -19.82 14.90
CA ASP A 224 -8.47 -19.61 14.21
C ASP A 224 -9.27 -18.45 14.84
N THR A 225 -9.27 -18.31 16.18
CA THR A 225 -9.87 -17.13 16.85
C THR A 225 -9.17 -15.80 16.48
N CYS A 226 -7.85 -15.81 16.26
CA CYS A 226 -7.12 -14.63 15.79
C CYS A 226 -7.47 -14.28 14.33
N ARG A 227 -7.65 -15.28 13.47
CA ARG A 227 -8.14 -15.10 12.10
C ARG A 227 -9.57 -14.56 12.08
N ASP A 228 -10.47 -15.12 12.87
CA ASP A 228 -11.86 -14.67 12.98
C ASP A 228 -11.93 -13.19 13.39
N PHE A 229 -11.12 -12.78 14.37
CA PHE A 229 -11.01 -11.38 14.83
C PHE A 229 -10.41 -10.45 13.75
N ALA A 230 -9.35 -10.88 13.08
CA ALA A 230 -8.75 -10.11 11.99
C ALA A 230 -9.68 -10.02 10.75
N GLU A 231 -10.47 -11.06 10.48
CA GLU A 231 -11.54 -11.02 9.49
C GLU A 231 -12.66 -10.08 9.91
N GLU A 232 -13.06 -10.10 11.19
CA GLU A 232 -14.12 -9.23 11.72
C GLU A 232 -13.76 -7.75 11.56
N GLN A 233 -12.54 -7.34 11.95
CA GLN A 233 -12.04 -5.99 11.66
C GLN A 233 -11.95 -5.70 10.16
N ARG A 234 -11.58 -6.70 9.34
CA ARG A 234 -11.55 -6.55 7.87
C ARG A 234 -12.95 -6.51 7.22
N ARG A 235 -14.04 -6.92 7.88
CA ARG A 235 -15.41 -6.88 7.31
C ARG A 235 -15.93 -5.47 7.05
N GLU A 236 -15.38 -4.47 7.74
CA GLU A 236 -15.73 -3.04 7.56
C GLU A 236 -15.01 -2.40 6.37
N TYR A 237 -14.05 -3.09 5.76
CA TYR A 237 -13.21 -2.58 4.69
C TYR A 237 -13.20 -3.47 3.45
N VAL A 238 -12.79 -2.88 2.32
CA VAL A 238 -12.50 -3.56 1.05
C VAL A 238 -11.07 -3.26 0.65
N THR A 239 -10.33 -4.31 0.30
CA THR A 239 -9.00 -4.16 -0.30
C THR A 239 -9.14 -3.65 -1.72
N VAL A 240 -8.69 -2.42 -1.98
CA VAL A 240 -8.48 -1.93 -3.35
C VAL A 240 -7.00 -2.05 -3.69
N ARG A 241 -6.64 -2.95 -4.61
CA ARG A 241 -5.27 -3.12 -5.08
C ARG A 241 -5.06 -2.35 -6.38
N THR A 242 -4.07 -1.46 -6.42
CA THR A 242 -3.58 -0.85 -7.65
C THR A 242 -2.29 -1.51 -8.11
N SER A 243 -2.11 -1.55 -9.44
CA SER A 243 -0.85 -1.93 -10.09
C SER A 243 0.24 -0.91 -9.74
N LYS A 244 1.40 -1.39 -9.29
CA LYS A 244 2.65 -0.60 -9.20
C LYS A 244 3.81 -1.40 -9.79
N LYS A 245 4.78 -0.68 -10.36
CA LYS A 245 6.04 -1.30 -10.78
C LYS A 245 6.94 -1.51 -9.56
N SER A 246 7.39 -2.75 -9.37
CA SER A 246 8.39 -3.14 -8.37
C SER A 246 9.67 -2.33 -8.58
N ALA A 247 10.20 -1.74 -7.50
CA ALA A 247 11.45 -0.98 -7.55
C ALA A 247 12.70 -1.88 -7.68
N TYR A 248 12.57 -3.17 -7.41
CA TYR A 248 13.67 -4.13 -7.30
C TYR A 248 13.74 -5.08 -8.49
N THR A 249 12.64 -5.79 -8.76
CA THR A 249 12.56 -6.74 -9.89
C THR A 249 12.18 -6.06 -11.20
N GLY A 250 11.59 -4.86 -11.13
CA GLY A 250 11.04 -4.18 -12.31
C GLY A 250 9.77 -4.84 -12.85
N GLU A 251 9.24 -5.87 -12.20
CA GLU A 251 7.95 -6.49 -12.55
C GLU A 251 6.78 -5.58 -12.15
N ILE A 252 5.58 -5.86 -12.67
CA ILE A 252 4.36 -5.19 -12.23
C ILE A 252 3.66 -6.08 -11.19
N CYS A 253 3.50 -5.55 -9.98
CA CYS A 253 2.85 -6.27 -8.89
C CYS A 253 1.60 -5.53 -8.38
N TRP A 254 0.62 -6.31 -7.92
CA TRP A 254 -0.58 -5.81 -7.25
C TRP A 254 -0.33 -5.46 -5.78
N GLY A 255 0.84 -4.89 -5.47
CA GLY A 255 1.30 -4.63 -4.10
C GLY A 255 0.70 -3.37 -3.45
N SER A 256 0.08 -2.48 -4.22
CA SER A 256 -0.43 -1.20 -3.70
C SER A 256 -1.83 -1.36 -3.13
N VAL A 257 -1.92 -1.85 -1.90
CA VAL A 257 -3.18 -1.94 -1.14
C VAL A 257 -3.60 -0.56 -0.63
N ALA A 258 -4.84 -0.17 -0.92
CA ALA A 258 -5.57 0.87 -0.21
C ALA A 258 -6.82 0.24 0.40
N LEU A 259 -6.94 0.27 1.74
CA LEU A 259 -8.19 -0.09 2.40
C LEU A 259 -9.21 1.04 2.18
N ARG A 260 -10.44 0.67 1.80
CA ARG A 260 -11.58 1.59 1.70
C ARG A 260 -12.70 1.08 2.60
N PRO A 261 -13.43 1.94 3.33
CA PRO A 261 -14.60 1.49 4.09
C PRO A 261 -15.64 0.88 3.14
N VAL A 262 -16.39 -0.11 3.63
CA VAL A 262 -17.47 -0.77 2.91
C VAL A 262 -18.47 0.25 2.38
N ARG A 263 -18.72 0.19 1.07
CA ARG A 263 -19.72 1.03 0.40
C ARG A 263 -20.98 0.23 0.12
N HIS A 264 -22.07 0.53 0.83
CA HIS A 264 -23.35 -0.15 0.59
C HIS A 264 -23.89 0.12 -0.82
N MET A 265 -24.44 -0.91 -1.48
CA MET A 265 -25.00 -0.84 -2.84
C MET A 265 -26.06 0.24 -3.03
N GLU A 266 -26.81 0.54 -1.97
CA GLU A 266 -27.84 1.57 -1.97
C GLU A 266 -27.28 3.00 -2.19
N THR A 267 -25.99 3.22 -1.91
CA THR A 267 -25.31 4.53 -2.09
C THR A 267 -25.00 4.86 -3.56
N VAL A 268 -25.53 4.07 -4.50
CA VAL A 268 -25.39 4.25 -5.95
C VAL A 268 -26.78 4.22 -6.57
N HIS A 269 -27.17 5.38 -7.12
CA HIS A 269 -28.54 5.69 -7.50
C HIS A 269 -28.75 5.48 -9.01
N PHE A 270 -29.49 4.43 -9.35
CA PHE A 270 -29.93 4.02 -10.70
C PHE A 270 -31.09 3.01 -10.55
N ASP A 271 -31.74 2.60 -11.66
CA ASP A 271 -32.91 1.71 -11.63
C ASP A 271 -32.69 0.45 -10.78
N GLU A 272 -33.53 0.31 -9.76
CA GLU A 272 -33.53 -0.78 -8.81
C GLU A 272 -33.74 -2.15 -9.48
N LYS A 273 -34.50 -2.22 -10.58
CA LYS A 273 -34.70 -3.47 -11.34
C LYS A 273 -33.41 -3.92 -12.04
N VAL A 274 -32.59 -2.96 -12.51
CA VAL A 274 -31.26 -3.24 -13.06
C VAL A 274 -30.27 -3.57 -11.94
N LYS A 275 -30.32 -2.86 -10.80
CA LYS A 275 -29.49 -3.11 -9.61
C LYS A 275 -29.68 -4.55 -9.09
N GLN A 276 -30.92 -4.99 -8.91
CA GLN A 276 -31.25 -6.35 -8.49
C GLN A 276 -30.87 -7.40 -9.53
N ARG A 277 -31.06 -7.13 -10.83
CA ARG A 277 -30.64 -8.02 -11.92
C ARG A 277 -29.13 -8.23 -11.92
N LEU A 278 -28.36 -7.15 -11.76
CA LEU A 278 -26.90 -7.18 -11.68
C LEU A 278 -26.40 -7.99 -10.48
N VAL A 279 -26.93 -7.70 -9.28
CA VAL A 279 -26.57 -8.44 -8.06
C VAL A 279 -26.88 -9.93 -8.24
N ARG A 280 -28.07 -10.28 -8.76
CA ARG A 280 -28.45 -11.68 -9.01
C ARG A 280 -27.55 -12.39 -10.02
N ASP A 281 -27.16 -11.72 -11.11
CA ASP A 281 -26.27 -12.30 -12.13
C ASP A 281 -24.86 -12.57 -11.57
N ILE A 282 -24.33 -11.64 -10.76
CA ILE A 282 -23.04 -11.83 -10.07
C ILE A 282 -23.14 -12.93 -9.01
N THR A 283 -24.20 -12.96 -8.19
CA THR A 283 -24.42 -14.03 -7.20
C THR A 283 -24.43 -15.40 -7.86
N HIS A 284 -25.20 -15.56 -8.94
CA HIS A 284 -25.28 -16.81 -9.68
C HIS A 284 -23.95 -17.18 -10.36
N TYR A 285 -23.22 -16.21 -10.94
CA TYR A 285 -21.89 -16.46 -11.49
C TYR A 285 -20.92 -16.97 -10.42
N LEU A 286 -20.90 -16.35 -9.24
CA LEU A 286 -20.02 -16.70 -8.12
C LEU A 286 -20.35 -18.04 -7.43
N GLU A 287 -21.47 -18.69 -7.78
CA GLU A 287 -21.88 -19.95 -7.16
C GLU A 287 -20.98 -21.13 -7.59
N PRO A 288 -20.50 -21.99 -6.67
CA PRO A 288 -19.65 -23.13 -7.01
C PRO A 288 -20.28 -24.12 -8.00
N SER A 289 -21.62 -24.21 -8.03
CA SER A 289 -22.40 -25.01 -8.98
C SER A 289 -22.26 -24.47 -10.42
N THR A 290 -22.37 -23.15 -10.61
CA THR A 290 -22.19 -22.46 -11.88
C THR A 290 -20.78 -22.66 -12.42
N ARG A 291 -19.75 -22.54 -11.57
CA ARG A 291 -18.37 -22.85 -12.00
C ARG A 291 -18.22 -24.28 -12.52
N GLN A 292 -18.85 -25.27 -11.86
CA GLN A 292 -18.87 -26.64 -12.37
C GLN A 292 -19.65 -26.78 -13.68
N TYR A 293 -20.75 -26.05 -13.86
CA TYR A 293 -21.55 -26.07 -15.09
C TYR A 293 -20.72 -25.59 -16.29
N TYR A 294 -20.02 -24.46 -16.16
CA TYR A 294 -19.15 -23.91 -17.21
C TYR A 294 -18.08 -24.93 -17.62
N VAL A 295 -17.33 -25.46 -16.65
CA VAL A 295 -16.27 -26.47 -16.89
C VAL A 295 -16.83 -27.75 -17.53
N LYS A 296 -17.96 -28.29 -17.05
CA LYS A 296 -18.62 -29.48 -17.62
C LYS A 296 -19.16 -29.26 -19.04
N ARG A 297 -19.27 -28.01 -19.51
CA ARG A 297 -19.70 -27.64 -20.86
C ARG A 297 -18.55 -27.15 -21.76
N GLY A 298 -17.33 -27.06 -21.25
CA GLY A 298 -16.19 -26.49 -21.98
C GLY A 298 -16.33 -24.99 -22.27
N ILE A 299 -17.15 -24.27 -21.50
CA ILE A 299 -17.37 -22.83 -21.63
C ILE A 299 -16.37 -22.11 -20.71
N PRO A 300 -15.53 -21.19 -21.22
CA PRO A 300 -14.60 -20.44 -20.38
C PRO A 300 -15.31 -19.70 -19.25
N TYR A 301 -14.88 -19.93 -18.01
CA TYR A 301 -15.51 -19.34 -16.82
C TYR A 301 -15.04 -17.89 -16.63
N ARG A 302 -15.62 -17.01 -17.45
CA ARG A 302 -15.42 -15.55 -17.48
C ARG A 302 -16.78 -14.83 -17.41
N ARG A 303 -16.79 -13.59 -16.88
CA ARG A 303 -17.97 -12.69 -16.91
C ARG A 303 -17.54 -11.23 -17.03
N GLY A 304 -18.01 -10.54 -18.06
CA GLY A 304 -17.70 -9.14 -18.35
C GLY A 304 -18.91 -8.21 -18.27
N TYR A 305 -18.78 -7.08 -17.59
CA TYR A 305 -19.80 -6.04 -17.49
C TYR A 305 -19.26 -4.68 -17.93
N LEU A 306 -20.03 -3.94 -18.73
CA LEU A 306 -19.72 -2.56 -19.09
C LEU A 306 -20.63 -1.58 -18.35
N LEU A 307 -20.05 -0.74 -17.50
CA LEU A 307 -20.71 0.39 -16.86
C LEU A 307 -20.54 1.63 -17.75
N HIS A 308 -21.63 2.15 -18.32
CA HIS A 308 -21.58 3.29 -19.24
C HIS A 308 -22.62 4.38 -18.92
N GLY A 309 -22.34 5.61 -19.34
CA GLY A 309 -23.17 6.78 -19.08
C GLY A 309 -22.32 8.04 -18.90
N PRO A 310 -22.92 9.21 -18.64
CA PRO A 310 -22.18 10.46 -18.47
C PRO A 310 -21.21 10.44 -17.26
N PRO A 311 -20.25 11.37 -17.19
CA PRO A 311 -19.45 11.56 -15.97
C PRO A 311 -20.35 11.95 -14.79
N GLY A 312 -19.95 11.62 -13.56
CA GLY A 312 -20.71 11.94 -12.35
C GLY A 312 -21.87 10.98 -12.00
N THR A 313 -22.13 9.95 -12.80
CA THR A 313 -23.21 8.96 -12.53
C THR A 313 -22.81 7.76 -11.66
N GLY A 314 -21.59 7.79 -11.09
CA GLY A 314 -21.18 6.80 -10.08
C GLY A 314 -20.63 5.47 -10.62
N LYS A 315 -20.17 5.39 -11.88
CA LYS A 315 -19.58 4.16 -12.46
C LYS A 315 -18.52 3.48 -11.57
N THR A 316 -17.46 4.19 -11.21
CA THR A 316 -16.40 3.73 -10.29
C THR A 316 -16.92 3.51 -8.84
N SER A 317 -18.00 4.20 -8.46
CA SER A 317 -18.66 3.99 -7.17
C SER A 317 -19.42 2.67 -7.10
N LEU A 318 -20.04 2.24 -8.20
CA LEU A 318 -20.74 0.96 -8.32
C LEU A 318 -19.77 -0.22 -8.19
N SER A 319 -18.61 -0.16 -8.85
CA SER A 319 -17.58 -1.20 -8.74
C SER A 319 -17.05 -1.39 -7.32
N LEU A 320 -16.87 -0.30 -6.56
CA LEU A 320 -16.51 -0.39 -5.13
C LEU A 320 -17.66 -0.95 -4.28
N ALA A 321 -18.90 -0.57 -4.58
CA ALA A 321 -20.06 -1.07 -3.86
C ALA A 321 -20.33 -2.57 -4.11
N LEU A 322 -20.11 -3.05 -5.34
CA LEU A 322 -20.16 -4.48 -5.69
C LEU A 322 -19.08 -5.28 -4.97
N ALA A 323 -17.83 -4.79 -4.98
CA ALA A 323 -16.73 -5.39 -4.22
C ALA A 323 -17.03 -5.47 -2.71
N SER A 324 -17.62 -4.42 -2.15
CA SER A 324 -18.10 -4.37 -0.77
C SER A 324 -19.19 -5.41 -0.49
N TYR A 325 -20.20 -5.49 -1.36
CA TYR A 325 -21.36 -6.37 -1.20
C TYR A 325 -20.97 -7.85 -1.24
N PHE A 326 -20.12 -8.24 -2.20
CA PHE A 326 -19.66 -9.62 -2.35
C PHE A 326 -18.47 -10.00 -1.46
N LYS A 327 -17.88 -9.03 -0.74
CA LYS A 327 -16.65 -9.18 0.04
C LYS A 327 -15.52 -9.80 -0.79
N ILE A 328 -15.25 -9.17 -1.94
CA ILE A 328 -14.23 -9.56 -2.91
C ILE A 328 -13.29 -8.38 -3.14
N ASP A 329 -11.99 -8.65 -3.15
CA ASP A 329 -10.96 -7.62 -3.39
C ASP A 329 -11.11 -7.00 -4.79
N LEU A 330 -11.01 -5.66 -4.84
CA LEU A 330 -11.13 -4.86 -6.06
C LEU A 330 -9.75 -4.55 -6.62
N TYR A 331 -9.53 -4.88 -7.89
CA TYR A 331 -8.28 -4.64 -8.61
C TYR A 331 -8.48 -3.50 -9.59
N LEU A 332 -7.78 -2.38 -9.39
CA LEU A 332 -7.95 -1.16 -10.19
C LEU A 332 -6.84 -1.04 -11.24
N CYS A 333 -7.23 -1.16 -12.52
CA CYS A 333 -6.37 -0.94 -13.67
C CYS A 333 -6.85 0.28 -14.46
N HIS A 334 -6.09 1.37 -14.41
CA HIS A 334 -6.36 2.58 -15.20
C HIS A 334 -5.60 2.49 -16.52
N LEU A 335 -6.30 2.11 -17.60
CA LEU A 335 -5.69 1.73 -18.89
C LEU A 335 -4.78 2.81 -19.50
N PRO A 336 -5.08 4.13 -19.43
CA PRO A 336 -4.17 5.19 -19.89
C PRO A 336 -2.78 5.21 -19.22
N SER A 337 -2.59 4.56 -18.06
CA SER A 337 -1.29 4.43 -17.39
C SER A 337 -0.53 3.15 -17.76
N VAL A 338 -1.12 2.25 -18.55
CA VAL A 338 -0.48 0.99 -18.97
C VAL A 338 0.39 1.23 -20.21
N LYS A 339 1.69 0.96 -20.08
CA LYS A 339 2.73 1.41 -21.02
C LYS A 339 2.82 0.60 -22.32
N ASP A 340 2.37 -0.65 -22.29
CA ASP A 340 2.54 -1.63 -23.35
C ASP A 340 1.60 -2.83 -23.09
N ASP A 341 1.43 -3.70 -24.08
CA ASP A 341 0.47 -4.82 -23.99
C ASP A 341 0.96 -5.96 -23.07
N GLY A 342 2.27 -6.20 -22.98
CA GLY A 342 2.85 -7.19 -22.06
C GLY A 342 2.63 -6.80 -20.59
N SER A 343 2.81 -5.52 -20.27
CA SER A 343 2.46 -4.93 -18.98
C SER A 343 0.98 -5.11 -18.60
N LEU A 344 0.06 -5.29 -19.55
CA LEU A 344 -1.34 -5.64 -19.26
C LEU A 344 -1.52 -7.14 -19.06
N GLU A 345 -0.87 -7.97 -19.88
CA GLU A 345 -0.90 -9.42 -19.78
C GLU A 345 -0.31 -9.91 -18.44
N ASP A 346 0.85 -9.40 -18.03
CA ASP A 346 1.47 -9.64 -16.71
C ASP A 346 0.52 -9.25 -15.55
N GLN A 347 -0.17 -8.11 -15.68
CA GLN A 347 -1.17 -7.69 -14.69
C GLN A 347 -2.30 -8.71 -14.56
N PHE A 348 -2.78 -9.25 -15.68
CA PHE A 348 -3.85 -10.24 -15.69
C PHE A 348 -3.38 -11.67 -15.36
N ILE A 349 -2.12 -12.03 -15.58
CA ILE A 349 -1.54 -13.30 -15.13
C ILE A 349 -1.38 -13.31 -13.60
N ASN A 350 -1.09 -12.16 -12.99
CA ASN A 350 -0.91 -12.02 -11.54
C ASN A 350 -2.22 -11.73 -10.75
N LEU A 351 -3.40 -12.01 -11.32
CA LEU A 351 -4.69 -11.90 -10.62
C LEU A 351 -5.08 -13.22 -9.93
N PRO A 352 -5.67 -13.19 -8.73
CA PRO A 352 -6.21 -14.38 -8.10
C PRO A 352 -7.53 -14.81 -8.77
N PRO A 353 -7.91 -16.11 -8.69
CA PRO A 353 -9.07 -16.67 -9.39
C PRO A 353 -10.44 -16.28 -8.80
N LYS A 354 -10.49 -15.37 -7.82
CA LYS A 354 -11.73 -14.81 -7.25
C LYS A 354 -11.51 -13.33 -6.91
N CYS A 355 -11.48 -12.48 -7.94
CA CYS A 355 -11.42 -11.03 -7.82
C CYS A 355 -12.42 -10.32 -8.73
N ILE A 356 -12.65 -9.05 -8.46
CA ILE A 356 -13.26 -8.10 -9.40
C ILE A 356 -12.12 -7.21 -9.91
N ILE A 357 -11.88 -7.17 -11.22
CA ILE A 357 -11.01 -6.17 -11.85
C ILE A 357 -11.85 -5.06 -12.48
N LEU A 358 -11.49 -3.80 -12.20
CA LEU A 358 -12.02 -2.61 -12.82
C LEU A 358 -11.02 -2.09 -13.86
N LEU A 359 -11.46 -2.06 -15.12
CA LEU A 359 -10.79 -1.40 -16.23
C LEU A 359 -11.40 0.00 -16.40
N GLU A 360 -10.67 1.04 -16.03
CA GLU A 360 -11.15 2.42 -16.18
C GLU A 360 -10.84 3.04 -17.54
N ASP A 361 -11.79 3.84 -18.03
CA ASP A 361 -11.73 4.66 -19.25
C ASP A 361 -11.36 3.88 -20.52
N ILE A 362 -12.02 2.73 -20.76
CA ILE A 362 -11.76 1.84 -21.91
C ILE A 362 -11.92 2.53 -23.28
N ASP A 363 -12.68 3.64 -23.37
CA ASP A 363 -12.82 4.39 -24.63
C ASP A 363 -11.55 5.14 -25.07
N THR A 364 -10.55 5.29 -24.19
CA THR A 364 -9.25 5.89 -24.53
C THR A 364 -8.40 5.00 -25.46
N VAL A 365 -8.32 3.70 -25.15
CA VAL A 365 -7.51 2.69 -25.87
C VAL A 365 -7.86 2.59 -27.36
N GLY A 366 -9.12 2.86 -27.71
CA GLY A 366 -9.62 2.88 -29.10
C GLY A 366 -9.54 4.24 -29.82
N VAL A 367 -8.95 5.28 -29.21
CA VAL A 367 -8.88 6.64 -29.79
C VAL A 367 -7.49 6.96 -30.34
N GLN A 368 -6.39 6.54 -29.68
CA GLN A 368 -5.02 6.73 -30.18
C GLN A 368 -4.85 6.29 -31.65
N ARG A 369 -5.26 5.05 -32.00
CA ARG A 369 -5.14 4.54 -33.38
C ARG A 369 -5.95 5.36 -34.40
N ARG A 370 -7.16 5.82 -34.06
CA ARG A 370 -7.97 6.66 -34.97
C ARG A 370 -7.31 8.00 -35.29
N GLY A 371 -6.46 8.53 -34.41
CA GLY A 371 -5.67 9.75 -34.64
C GLY A 371 -4.35 9.55 -35.39
N ILE A 372 -3.93 8.31 -35.68
CA ILE A 372 -2.61 8.00 -36.26
C ILE A 372 -2.74 7.18 -37.56
N GLU A 373 -3.68 6.23 -37.60
CA GLU A 373 -3.89 5.28 -38.71
C GLU A 373 -5.21 5.55 -39.46
N GLY A 374 -6.06 6.47 -38.96
CA GLY A 374 -7.39 6.77 -39.52
C GLY A 374 -7.51 8.05 -40.37
N ASP A 375 -6.68 9.06 -40.13
CA ASP A 375 -6.60 10.31 -40.94
C ASP A 375 -5.30 10.34 -41.80
N ALA A 376 -4.58 9.21 -41.91
CA ALA A 376 -3.26 9.12 -42.57
C ALA A 376 -3.26 9.35 -44.10
N SER A 377 -4.43 9.51 -44.72
CA SER A 377 -4.58 9.89 -46.12
C SER A 377 -4.99 11.36 -46.31
N ASP A 378 -5.07 12.19 -45.25
CA ASP A 378 -5.54 13.57 -45.41
C ASP A 378 -5.08 14.57 -44.30
N SER A 379 -4.37 15.64 -44.69
CA SER A 379 -3.77 16.75 -43.87
C SER A 379 -2.58 16.42 -42.95
N ASP A 380 -1.52 17.23 -42.85
CA ASP A 380 -1.15 18.46 -43.60
C ASP A 380 0.38 18.53 -43.71
N ASP A 381 0.87 19.12 -44.81
CA ASP A 381 2.32 19.20 -45.11
C ASP A 381 3.02 20.43 -44.47
N SER A 382 2.25 21.28 -43.77
CA SER A 382 2.69 22.55 -43.17
C SER A 382 3.52 22.42 -41.88
N ASP A 383 3.79 21.19 -41.42
CA ASP A 383 4.58 20.89 -40.21
C ASP A 383 6.01 20.40 -40.55
N ARG A 384 6.42 20.42 -41.83
CA ARG A 384 7.75 19.92 -42.27
C ARG A 384 8.92 20.62 -41.56
N ASP A 385 8.93 21.94 -41.46
CA ASP A 385 10.11 22.66 -40.96
C ASP A 385 10.29 22.57 -39.44
N LEU A 386 9.20 22.57 -38.67
CA LEU A 386 9.23 22.26 -37.24
C LEU A 386 9.69 20.81 -36.98
N ARG A 387 9.31 19.85 -37.84
CA ARG A 387 9.82 18.47 -37.81
C ARG A 387 11.29 18.37 -38.25
N ARG A 388 11.75 19.22 -39.17
CA ARG A 388 13.13 19.20 -39.68
C ARG A 388 14.13 19.73 -38.65
N LEU A 389 13.77 20.78 -37.91
CA LEU A 389 14.55 21.29 -36.77
C LEU A 389 14.68 20.24 -35.65
N LYS A 390 13.58 19.59 -35.25
CA LYS A 390 13.58 18.52 -34.24
C LYS A 390 14.38 17.27 -34.63
N LYS A 391 14.76 17.10 -35.91
CA LYS A 391 15.48 15.91 -36.39
C LYS A 391 17.00 15.96 -36.18
N LYS A 392 17.57 17.10 -35.76
CA LYS A 392 19.00 17.24 -35.41
C LYS A 392 19.30 17.11 -33.91
N SER A 393 18.35 17.39 -33.02
CA SER A 393 18.51 17.26 -31.56
C SER A 393 18.37 15.79 -31.09
N LYS A 394 19.24 14.90 -31.59
CA LYS A 394 19.37 13.52 -31.08
C LYS A 394 20.11 13.50 -29.74
N PHE A 395 19.47 13.96 -28.67
CA PHE A 395 19.93 13.68 -27.29
C PHE A 395 18.75 13.56 -26.33
N ASN A 396 18.56 12.34 -25.81
CA ASN A 396 17.88 11.94 -24.58
C ASN A 396 16.65 12.75 -24.11
N TYR A 397 15.47 12.44 -24.66
CA TYR A 397 14.27 12.23 -23.83
C TYR A 397 13.30 11.25 -24.54
N SER A 398 12.97 10.14 -23.89
CA SER A 398 12.03 9.14 -24.41
C SER A 398 10.59 9.61 -24.20
N VAL A 399 10.01 10.27 -25.21
CA VAL A 399 8.56 10.48 -25.26
C VAL A 399 7.90 9.12 -25.47
N HIS A 400 7.26 8.64 -24.40
CA HIS A 400 6.48 7.41 -24.26
C HIS A 400 6.09 6.70 -25.57
N GLY A 401 6.42 5.40 -25.65
CA GLY A 401 5.93 4.51 -26.71
C GLY A 401 4.41 4.39 -26.70
N PRO A 402 3.82 3.72 -27.72
CA PRO A 402 2.37 3.50 -27.75
C PRO A 402 1.94 2.74 -26.50
N GLY A 403 1.07 3.36 -25.70
CA GLY A 403 0.42 2.69 -24.57
C GLY A 403 -0.47 1.53 -25.01
N CYS A 404 -1.06 0.82 -24.05
CA CYS A 404 -1.84 -0.39 -24.31
C CYS A 404 -2.77 -0.25 -25.52
N SER A 405 -2.66 -1.21 -26.44
CA SER A 405 -3.42 -1.28 -27.68
C SER A 405 -4.73 -2.03 -27.49
N LEU A 406 -5.72 -1.70 -28.31
CA LEU A 406 -6.98 -2.45 -28.32
C LEU A 406 -6.76 -3.94 -28.60
N SER A 407 -5.77 -4.28 -29.42
CA SER A 407 -5.36 -5.66 -29.69
C SER A 407 -4.87 -6.39 -28.43
N GLY A 408 -4.03 -5.76 -27.61
CA GLY A 408 -3.59 -6.32 -26.33
C GLY A 408 -4.74 -6.51 -25.35
N LEU A 409 -5.60 -5.49 -25.18
CA LEU A 409 -6.78 -5.59 -24.33
C LEU A 409 -7.72 -6.74 -24.75
N LEU A 410 -7.98 -6.92 -26.05
CA LEU A 410 -8.82 -8.01 -26.54
C LEU A 410 -8.18 -9.40 -26.34
N ASN A 411 -6.86 -9.52 -26.51
CA ASN A 411 -6.12 -10.75 -26.23
C ASN A 411 -6.15 -11.10 -24.73
N VAL A 412 -6.03 -10.11 -23.85
CA VAL A 412 -6.02 -10.31 -22.40
C VAL A 412 -7.40 -10.73 -21.86
N LEU A 413 -8.49 -10.21 -22.42
CA LEU A 413 -9.86 -10.56 -22.02
C LEU A 413 -10.29 -11.96 -22.47
N ASP A 414 -9.90 -12.37 -23.68
CA ASP A 414 -10.55 -13.47 -24.40
C ASP A 414 -9.57 -14.37 -25.19
N GLY A 415 -8.28 -14.27 -24.91
CA GLY A 415 -7.24 -15.12 -25.50
C GLY A 415 -7.23 -16.54 -24.95
N VAL A 416 -6.47 -17.40 -25.61
CA VAL A 416 -6.30 -18.82 -25.22
C VAL A 416 -5.54 -18.97 -23.90
N ALA A 417 -4.68 -18.00 -23.55
CA ALA A 417 -3.97 -17.93 -22.27
C ALA A 417 -4.74 -17.16 -21.17
N SER A 418 -5.91 -16.59 -21.45
CA SER A 418 -6.65 -15.74 -20.51
C SER A 418 -7.25 -16.52 -19.35
N GLN A 419 -6.62 -16.39 -18.17
CA GLN A 419 -7.09 -16.98 -16.91
C GLN A 419 -8.57 -16.70 -16.59
N GLU A 420 -9.18 -17.65 -15.91
CA GLU A 420 -10.62 -17.70 -15.59
C GLU A 420 -10.91 -17.45 -14.10
N GLY A 421 -12.19 -17.27 -13.75
CA GLY A 421 -12.68 -17.14 -12.37
C GLY A 421 -12.96 -15.73 -11.87
N ARG A 422 -12.29 -14.74 -12.46
CA ARG A 422 -12.50 -13.31 -12.18
C ARG A 422 -13.79 -12.75 -12.80
N ILE A 423 -14.22 -11.61 -12.27
CA ILE A 423 -15.23 -10.73 -12.87
C ILE A 423 -14.50 -9.52 -13.45
N VAL A 424 -14.82 -9.14 -14.69
CA VAL A 424 -14.33 -7.91 -15.31
C VAL A 424 -15.43 -6.86 -15.31
N LEU A 425 -15.16 -5.71 -14.69
CA LEU A 425 -15.94 -4.49 -14.81
C LEU A 425 -15.17 -3.50 -15.69
N MET A 426 -15.84 -2.86 -16.63
CA MET A 426 -15.28 -1.82 -17.49
C MET A 426 -16.05 -0.52 -17.28
N THR A 427 -15.39 0.63 -17.26
CA THR A 427 -16.06 1.95 -17.28
C THR A 427 -15.82 2.68 -18.58
N SER A 428 -16.89 3.26 -19.14
CA SER A 428 -16.79 4.14 -20.31
C SER A 428 -17.72 5.34 -20.18
N ASN A 429 -17.30 6.48 -20.74
CA ASN A 429 -18.15 7.66 -20.87
C ASN A 429 -18.89 7.71 -22.23
N PHE A 430 -18.51 6.86 -23.19
CA PHE A 430 -19.01 6.90 -24.57
C PHE A 430 -19.11 5.49 -25.20
N ALA A 431 -20.08 4.69 -24.76
CA ALA A 431 -20.29 3.32 -25.26
C ALA A 431 -20.37 3.24 -26.80
N ASP A 432 -21.02 4.20 -27.45
CA ASP A 432 -21.21 4.25 -28.92
C ASP A 432 -19.90 4.43 -29.71
N LYS A 433 -18.81 4.83 -29.04
CA LYS A 433 -17.48 5.03 -29.65
C LYS A 433 -16.57 3.81 -29.51
N LEU A 434 -16.98 2.79 -28.74
CA LEU A 434 -16.23 1.56 -28.51
C LEU A 434 -16.21 0.69 -29.77
N ASP A 435 -15.22 -0.19 -29.85
CA ASP A 435 -15.13 -1.14 -30.96
C ASP A 435 -16.15 -2.28 -30.80
N LYS A 436 -16.85 -2.63 -31.87
CA LYS A 436 -17.78 -3.77 -31.93
C LYS A 436 -17.09 -5.11 -31.62
N ALA A 437 -15.76 -5.19 -31.71
CA ALA A 437 -14.96 -6.35 -31.32
C ALA A 437 -14.79 -6.51 -29.79
N LEU A 438 -15.02 -5.44 -29.01
CA LEU A 438 -15.01 -5.46 -27.54
C LEU A 438 -16.41 -5.81 -26.98
N VAL A 439 -17.48 -5.32 -27.62
CA VAL A 439 -18.89 -5.53 -27.22
C VAL A 439 -19.44 -6.92 -27.63
N ARG A 440 -18.57 -7.92 -27.77
CA ARG A 440 -19.00 -9.31 -28.08
C ARG A 440 -19.26 -10.08 -26.78
N PRO A 441 -20.27 -10.98 -26.75
CA PRO A 441 -20.44 -11.93 -25.65
C PRO A 441 -19.16 -12.72 -25.38
N GLY A 442 -18.89 -13.04 -24.12
CA GLY A 442 -17.60 -13.58 -23.66
C GLY A 442 -16.54 -12.52 -23.32
N ARG A 443 -16.73 -11.26 -23.77
CA ARG A 443 -15.89 -10.08 -23.42
C ARG A 443 -16.69 -9.06 -22.61
N ILE A 444 -17.88 -8.73 -23.10
CA ILE A 444 -18.90 -7.94 -22.42
C ILE A 444 -20.22 -8.71 -22.57
N ASP A 445 -20.74 -9.24 -21.46
CA ASP A 445 -21.96 -10.04 -21.43
C ASP A 445 -23.20 -9.22 -21.04
N GLN A 446 -23.02 -8.17 -20.23
CA GLN A 446 -24.05 -7.19 -19.93
C GLN A 446 -23.51 -5.75 -20.00
N MET A 447 -24.32 -4.86 -20.60
CA MET A 447 -24.09 -3.42 -20.61
C MET A 447 -25.08 -2.77 -19.65
N ILE A 448 -24.59 -1.86 -18.80
CA ILE A 448 -25.33 -1.27 -17.69
C ILE A 448 -25.25 0.24 -17.83
N TYR A 449 -26.39 0.86 -18.12
CA TYR A 449 -26.49 2.31 -18.23
C TYR A 449 -26.68 2.94 -16.85
N LEU A 450 -25.72 3.76 -16.43
CA LEU A 450 -25.82 4.65 -15.28
C LEU A 450 -26.10 6.05 -15.82
N GLY A 451 -27.38 6.36 -15.97
CA GLY A 451 -27.88 7.64 -16.45
C GLY A 451 -27.96 8.74 -15.37
N ASN A 452 -28.77 9.75 -15.67
CA ASN A 452 -29.13 10.80 -14.73
C ASN A 452 -30.09 10.28 -13.64
N ILE A 453 -30.27 11.04 -12.57
CA ILE A 453 -31.04 10.59 -11.41
C ILE A 453 -32.56 10.71 -11.64
N SER A 454 -33.31 9.68 -11.23
CA SER A 454 -34.78 9.72 -11.19
C SER A 454 -35.26 10.47 -9.94
N ARG A 455 -36.55 10.87 -9.91
CA ARG A 455 -37.12 11.53 -8.73
C ARG A 455 -37.09 10.63 -7.49
N ALA A 456 -37.49 9.36 -7.63
CA ALA A 456 -37.45 8.38 -6.54
C ALA A 456 -36.02 8.18 -6.00
N SER A 457 -35.01 8.09 -6.87
CA SER A 457 -33.63 7.93 -6.41
C SER A 457 -33.03 9.22 -5.83
N ALA A 458 -33.53 10.41 -6.19
CA ALA A 458 -33.19 11.65 -5.53
C ALA A 458 -33.83 11.76 -4.13
N GLU A 459 -35.03 11.20 -3.95
CA GLU A 459 -35.71 11.06 -2.66
C GLU A 459 -34.93 10.14 -1.70
N GLU A 460 -34.47 8.98 -2.18
CA GLU A 460 -33.53 8.11 -1.46
C GLU A 460 -32.22 8.82 -1.09
N MET A 461 -31.68 9.65 -1.99
CA MET A 461 -30.44 10.41 -1.74
C MET A 461 -30.64 11.46 -0.64
N PHE A 462 -31.76 12.19 -0.66
CA PHE A 462 -32.13 13.15 0.38
C PHE A 462 -32.29 12.45 1.73
N LEU A 463 -33.04 11.34 1.78
CA LEU A 463 -33.21 10.55 3.00
C LEU A 463 -31.88 10.04 3.55
N ARG A 464 -30.96 9.58 2.69
CA ARG A 464 -29.62 9.15 3.15
C ARG A 464 -28.75 10.28 3.69
N MET A 465 -28.90 11.51 3.18
CA MET A 465 -28.10 12.65 3.64
C MET A 465 -28.52 13.13 5.04
N TYR A 466 -29.82 13.05 5.36
CA TYR A 466 -30.41 13.69 6.54
C TYR A 466 -31.01 12.74 7.59
N ALA A 467 -31.17 11.44 7.30
CA ALA A 467 -31.54 10.47 8.31
C ALA A 467 -30.35 10.19 9.24
N PRO A 468 -30.57 10.10 10.58
CA PRO A 468 -29.50 9.80 11.52
C PRO A 468 -28.90 8.41 11.25
N SER A 469 -27.58 8.31 11.18
CA SER A 469 -26.92 7.01 11.10
C SER A 469 -26.95 6.31 12.47
N LYS A 470 -26.81 4.98 12.46
CA LYS A 470 -26.74 4.18 13.71
C LYS A 470 -25.54 4.56 14.60
N SER A 471 -24.50 5.17 14.02
CA SER A 471 -23.33 5.69 14.72
C SER A 471 -23.57 7.07 15.34
N ASP A 472 -24.39 7.94 14.72
CA ASP A 472 -24.64 9.29 15.26
C ASP A 472 -25.39 9.25 16.60
N THR A 473 -26.09 8.16 16.86
CA THR A 473 -26.78 7.88 18.14
C THR A 473 -25.80 7.76 19.32
N GLU A 474 -24.53 7.41 19.09
CA GLU A 474 -23.50 7.33 20.12
C GLU A 474 -22.67 8.63 20.25
N VAL A 475 -22.56 9.42 19.19
CA VAL A 475 -21.71 10.64 19.15
C VAL A 475 -22.51 11.93 19.44
N GLY A 476 -23.84 11.89 19.36
CA GLY A 476 -24.73 12.98 19.79
C GLY A 476 -24.76 14.22 18.87
N LEU A 477 -23.96 14.24 17.80
CA LEU A 477 -23.83 15.38 16.88
C LEU A 477 -25.04 15.59 15.96
N LEU A 478 -25.80 14.53 15.66
CA LEU A 478 -27.12 14.61 15.01
C LEU A 478 -28.21 14.18 15.99
N GLY A 479 -28.39 14.98 17.04
CA GLY A 479 -29.55 14.87 17.93
C GLY A 479 -30.87 14.97 17.15
N ASN A 480 -31.95 14.40 17.71
CA ASN A 480 -33.25 14.16 17.06
C ASN A 480 -34.03 15.45 16.66
N LYS A 481 -33.49 16.24 15.71
CA LYS A 481 -34.04 17.53 15.22
C LYS A 481 -35.26 17.35 14.30
N TYR A 482 -35.42 16.17 13.69
CA TYR A 482 -36.52 15.85 12.75
C TYR A 482 -36.96 14.38 12.92
N THR A 483 -38.27 14.11 12.78
CA THR A 483 -38.77 12.73 12.71
C THR A 483 -38.60 12.13 11.31
N VAL A 484 -38.55 10.79 11.24
CA VAL A 484 -38.49 10.05 9.96
C VAL A 484 -39.66 10.40 9.02
N GLN A 485 -40.85 10.69 9.58
CA GLN A 485 -42.01 11.09 8.80
C GLN A 485 -41.92 12.51 8.22
N GLU A 486 -41.25 13.43 8.92
CA GLU A 486 -41.00 14.79 8.42
C GLU A 486 -39.91 14.78 7.35
N LEU A 487 -38.83 14.03 7.58
CA LEU A 487 -37.79 13.79 6.56
C LEU A 487 -38.36 13.17 5.29
N GLY A 488 -39.29 12.21 5.40
CA GLY A 488 -40.05 11.68 4.26
C GLY A 488 -40.81 12.78 3.50
N LYS A 489 -41.63 13.58 4.20
CA LYS A 489 -42.38 14.70 3.59
C LYS A 489 -41.48 15.76 2.94
N LEU A 490 -40.29 16.00 3.49
CA LEU A 490 -39.28 16.90 2.90
C LEU A 490 -38.62 16.28 1.66
N ALA A 491 -38.29 14.98 1.71
CA ALA A 491 -37.69 14.26 0.60
C ALA A 491 -38.63 14.21 -0.63
N THR A 492 -39.94 13.99 -0.43
CA THR A 492 -40.91 14.07 -1.52
C THR A 492 -41.05 15.49 -2.06
N LYS A 493 -41.03 16.53 -1.20
CA LYS A 493 -41.03 17.94 -1.64
C LYS A 493 -39.74 18.34 -2.39
N PHE A 494 -38.63 17.69 -2.09
CA PHE A 494 -37.38 17.82 -2.83
C PHE A 494 -37.47 17.14 -4.20
N SER A 495 -37.88 15.87 -4.25
CA SER A 495 -37.96 15.08 -5.48
C SER A 495 -38.97 15.64 -6.49
N THR A 496 -40.10 16.20 -6.03
CA THR A 496 -41.10 16.84 -6.91
C THR A 496 -40.60 18.13 -7.57
N GLN A 497 -39.69 18.88 -6.94
CA GLN A 497 -39.10 20.09 -7.53
C GLN A 497 -38.03 19.79 -8.58
N LEU A 498 -37.50 18.55 -8.61
CA LEU A 498 -36.49 18.15 -9.58
C LEU A 498 -37.10 17.79 -10.94
N PRO A 499 -36.50 18.24 -12.05
CA PRO A 499 -36.79 17.72 -13.38
C PRO A 499 -36.23 16.30 -13.51
N GLU A 500 -37.05 15.41 -14.05
CA GLU A 500 -36.78 13.98 -14.16
C GLU A 500 -35.64 13.70 -15.16
N GLU A 501 -34.69 12.85 -14.77
CA GLU A 501 -33.51 12.45 -15.56
C GLU A 501 -32.68 13.62 -16.16
N ARG A 502 -32.75 14.83 -15.57
CA ARG A 502 -32.03 16.02 -16.08
C ARG A 502 -30.65 16.24 -15.44
N PHE A 503 -30.42 15.75 -14.23
CA PHE A 503 -29.19 15.98 -13.46
C PHE A 503 -28.43 14.69 -13.12
N THR A 504 -27.12 14.78 -13.01
CA THR A 504 -26.30 13.66 -12.52
C THR A 504 -26.42 13.51 -11.00
N PRO A 505 -26.32 12.28 -10.46
CA PRO A 505 -26.21 12.04 -9.02
C PRO A 505 -25.16 12.91 -8.32
N ALA A 506 -24.01 13.15 -8.96
CA ALA A 506 -22.96 14.00 -8.41
C ALA A 506 -23.35 15.48 -8.25
N GLN A 507 -24.17 16.04 -9.16
CA GLN A 507 -24.66 17.42 -9.02
C GLN A 507 -25.63 17.56 -7.84
N ILE A 508 -26.58 16.64 -7.70
CA ILE A 508 -27.53 16.64 -6.57
C ILE A 508 -26.81 16.40 -5.24
N GLN A 509 -25.86 15.45 -5.20
CA GLN A 509 -25.02 15.24 -4.03
C GLN A 509 -24.20 16.50 -3.69
N GLY A 510 -23.67 17.21 -4.69
CA GLY A 510 -22.94 18.47 -4.52
C GLY A 510 -23.80 19.58 -3.92
N PHE A 511 -25.06 19.72 -4.36
CA PHE A 511 -26.03 20.65 -3.77
C PHE A 511 -26.35 20.29 -2.31
N LEU A 512 -26.70 19.03 -2.03
CA LEU A 512 -27.02 18.57 -0.68
C LEU A 512 -25.83 18.69 0.29
N LEU A 513 -24.60 18.54 -0.19
CA LEU A 513 -23.37 18.79 0.59
C LEU A 513 -23.13 20.28 0.91
N GLY A 514 -23.88 21.20 0.32
CA GLY A 514 -23.92 22.61 0.73
C GLY A 514 -24.85 22.86 1.94
N HIS A 515 -25.91 22.07 2.10
CA HIS A 515 -26.99 22.28 3.07
C HIS A 515 -27.08 21.15 4.11
N LYS A 516 -25.93 20.65 4.60
CA LYS A 516 -25.83 19.37 5.34
C LYS A 516 -26.65 19.27 6.63
N GLU A 517 -26.90 20.38 7.30
CA GLU A 517 -27.52 20.44 8.63
C GLU A 517 -28.98 20.93 8.62
N GLU A 518 -29.45 21.39 7.45
CA GLU A 518 -30.68 22.18 7.26
C GLU A 518 -31.53 21.62 6.08
N PRO A 519 -32.21 20.46 6.25
CA PRO A 519 -33.02 19.86 5.18
C PRO A 519 -34.19 20.74 4.72
N HIS A 520 -34.65 21.69 5.55
CA HIS A 520 -35.65 22.68 5.16
C HIS A 520 -35.11 23.73 4.20
N GLU A 521 -33.87 24.21 4.41
CA GLU A 521 -33.22 25.17 3.51
C GLU A 521 -32.99 24.54 2.13
N ALA A 522 -32.48 23.31 2.10
CA ALA A 522 -32.30 22.54 0.86
C ALA A 522 -33.60 22.46 0.02
N VAL A 523 -34.76 22.26 0.66
CA VAL A 523 -36.07 22.19 -0.01
C VAL A 523 -36.58 23.57 -0.47
N ALA A 524 -36.16 24.67 0.16
CA ALA A 524 -36.50 26.03 -0.23
C ALA A 524 -35.58 26.60 -1.33
N GLU A 525 -34.31 26.22 -1.32
CA GLU A 525 -33.28 26.68 -2.27
C GLU A 525 -33.28 25.88 -3.59
N ILE A 526 -33.65 24.58 -3.57
CA ILE A 526 -33.49 23.70 -4.74
C ILE A 526 -34.17 24.23 -6.00
N GLY A 527 -35.39 24.78 -5.92
CA GLY A 527 -36.06 25.37 -7.08
C GLY A 527 -35.27 26.53 -7.73
N LYS A 528 -34.62 27.36 -6.92
CA LYS A 528 -33.73 28.43 -7.42
C LYS A 528 -32.50 27.81 -8.10
N TRP A 529 -31.84 26.86 -7.43
CA TRP A 529 -30.66 26.17 -7.93
C TRP A 529 -30.93 25.47 -9.27
N VAL A 530 -32.04 24.74 -9.40
CA VAL A 530 -32.45 24.07 -10.65
C VAL A 530 -32.53 25.06 -11.81
N THR A 531 -33.19 26.21 -11.64
CA THR A 531 -33.32 27.19 -12.74
C THR A 531 -32.00 27.87 -13.12
N LYS A 532 -31.02 27.91 -12.19
CA LYS A 532 -29.66 28.39 -12.45
C LYS A 532 -28.84 27.34 -13.19
N GLU A 533 -28.83 26.10 -12.71
CA GLU A 533 -28.05 25.00 -13.25
C GLU A 533 -28.54 24.60 -14.66
N VAL A 534 -29.86 24.55 -14.89
CA VAL A 534 -30.44 24.30 -16.23
C VAL A 534 -29.93 25.31 -17.26
N LYS A 535 -29.86 26.61 -16.91
CA LYS A 535 -29.33 27.66 -17.80
C LYS A 535 -27.84 27.48 -18.08
N ILE A 536 -27.04 27.07 -17.09
CA ILE A 536 -25.61 26.77 -17.25
C ILE A 536 -25.42 25.55 -18.17
N MET A 537 -26.23 24.50 -18.01
CA MET A 537 -26.22 23.32 -18.88
C MET A 537 -26.60 23.69 -20.32
N GLU A 538 -27.64 24.50 -20.53
CA GLU A 538 -28.07 24.90 -21.88
C GLU A 538 -27.05 25.81 -22.58
N GLN A 539 -26.39 26.71 -21.85
CA GLN A 539 -25.29 27.52 -22.37
C GLN A 539 -24.07 26.67 -22.74
N THR A 540 -23.69 25.70 -21.91
CA THR A 540 -22.56 24.79 -22.19
C THR A 540 -22.87 23.82 -23.33
N GLU A 541 -24.10 23.29 -23.41
CA GLU A 541 -24.55 22.51 -24.57
C GLU A 541 -24.53 23.32 -25.87
N ALA A 542 -25.03 24.55 -25.87
CA ALA A 542 -25.02 25.43 -27.04
C ALA A 542 -23.59 25.74 -27.48
N PHE A 543 -22.70 26.04 -26.53
CA PHE A 543 -21.27 26.24 -26.78
C PHE A 543 -20.60 24.99 -27.34
N GLU A 544 -20.87 23.80 -26.79
CA GLU A 544 -20.36 22.54 -27.33
C GLU A 544 -20.86 22.26 -28.75
N LYS A 545 -22.17 22.45 -29.01
CA LYS A 545 -22.77 22.26 -30.33
C LYS A 545 -22.13 23.21 -31.36
N ALA A 546 -21.95 24.48 -31.01
CA ALA A 546 -21.25 25.46 -31.85
C ALA A 546 -19.77 25.12 -32.08
N ASN A 547 -19.05 24.64 -31.06
CA ASN A 547 -17.64 24.25 -31.16
C ASN A 547 -17.46 22.96 -32.01
N LYS A 548 -18.35 21.98 -31.86
CA LYS A 548 -18.41 20.77 -32.70
C LYS A 548 -18.67 21.14 -34.17
N GLU A 549 -19.61 22.03 -34.44
CA GLU A 549 -19.90 22.51 -35.80
C GLU A 549 -18.74 23.33 -36.40
N ARG A 550 -18.10 24.22 -35.61
CA ARG A 550 -16.89 24.95 -36.03
C ARG A 550 -15.73 24.00 -36.37
N ARG A 551 -15.57 22.90 -35.62
CA ARG A 551 -14.59 21.84 -35.91
C ARG A 551 -14.96 21.05 -37.17
N ARG A 552 -16.26 20.78 -37.41
CA ARG A 552 -16.75 20.12 -38.62
C ARG A 552 -16.46 20.96 -39.87
N LYS A 553 -16.90 22.23 -39.89
CA LYS A 553 -16.63 23.17 -41.00
C LYS A 553 -15.14 23.35 -41.28
N LYS A 554 -14.28 23.40 -40.24
CA LYS A 554 -12.82 23.46 -40.40
C LYS A 554 -12.19 22.16 -40.94
N ARG A 555 -12.83 21.00 -40.75
CA ARG A 555 -12.43 19.74 -41.40
C ARG A 555 -12.88 19.71 -42.85
N GLU A 556 -14.14 20.07 -43.13
CA GLU A 556 -14.72 20.09 -44.47
C GLU A 556 -13.94 21.04 -45.40
N SER A 557 -13.62 22.26 -44.96
CA SER A 557 -12.81 23.20 -45.77
C SER A 557 -11.37 22.70 -46.01
N ARG A 558 -10.77 21.98 -45.04
CA ARG A 558 -9.46 21.33 -45.21
C ARG A 558 -9.49 20.16 -46.18
N LYS A 559 -10.59 19.42 -46.30
CA LYS A 559 -10.74 18.37 -47.31
C LYS A 559 -10.89 18.98 -48.70
N LEU A 560 -11.76 19.99 -48.83
CA LEU A 560 -11.99 20.70 -50.08
C LEU A 560 -10.70 21.34 -50.63
N ALA A 561 -9.91 22.00 -49.78
CA ALA A 561 -8.69 22.69 -50.18
C ALA A 561 -7.58 21.77 -50.77
N LYS A 562 -7.65 20.46 -50.52
CA LYS A 562 -6.69 19.48 -51.07
C LYS A 562 -7.22 18.82 -52.34
N LEU A 563 -8.53 18.57 -52.39
CA LEU A 563 -9.23 18.17 -53.62
C LEU A 563 -9.06 19.21 -54.74
N THR A 564 -8.93 20.49 -54.40
CA THR A 564 -8.60 21.57 -55.35
C THR A 564 -7.11 21.68 -55.70
N HIS A 565 -6.23 20.87 -55.12
CA HIS A 565 -4.77 20.95 -55.31
C HIS A 565 -4.17 19.75 -56.07
N SER A 566 -4.99 18.86 -56.62
CA SER A 566 -4.54 17.70 -57.40
C SER A 566 -4.75 17.85 -58.91
N GLU A 567 -3.67 18.15 -59.63
CA GLU A 567 -3.47 17.93 -61.09
C GLU A 567 -4.31 18.82 -62.05
N PRO A 568 -3.88 19.09 -63.30
CA PRO A 568 -2.97 18.28 -64.13
C PRO A 568 -1.58 18.85 -64.44
N PHE A 569 -0.63 17.91 -64.56
CA PHE A 569 0.53 17.88 -65.45
C PHE A 569 0.38 18.70 -66.74
N ASP A 570 1.42 19.46 -67.08
CA ASP A 570 1.78 19.69 -68.48
C ASP A 570 3.32 19.70 -68.64
N ARG A 571 3.83 19.25 -69.79
CA ARG A 571 5.26 19.01 -70.04
C ARG A 571 5.74 19.75 -71.29
N LEU A 572 6.39 20.90 -71.10
CA LEU A 572 7.25 21.50 -72.12
C LEU A 572 8.64 21.85 -71.56
N SER A 573 9.67 21.38 -72.26
CA SER A 573 11.08 21.70 -72.04
C SER A 573 11.83 21.45 -73.35
N PRO A 574 12.54 22.44 -73.88
CA PRO A 574 13.98 22.23 -74.17
C PRO A 574 14.81 23.54 -74.06
N PRO A 575 16.14 23.51 -74.29
CA PRO A 575 17.13 22.48 -73.93
C PRO A 575 18.35 23.06 -73.16
N LYS A 576 19.23 22.18 -72.67
CA LYS A 576 20.54 22.55 -72.10
C LYS A 576 21.54 22.98 -73.19
N ARG A 577 22.50 23.87 -72.88
CA ARG A 577 23.87 23.80 -73.44
C ARG A 577 24.94 24.47 -72.57
N LEU A 578 26.01 23.69 -72.31
CA LEU A 578 27.42 24.07 -72.16
C LEU A 578 27.81 25.27 -71.25
N LEU A 579 28.39 24.93 -70.09
CA LEU A 579 29.49 25.70 -69.49
C LEU A 579 30.80 24.92 -69.68
N LYS A 580 31.88 25.58 -70.11
CA LYS A 580 33.25 25.06 -69.99
C LYS A 580 34.24 26.20 -69.72
N VAL A 581 35.24 25.89 -68.91
CA VAL A 581 36.14 26.84 -68.22
C VAL A 581 37.18 27.47 -69.15
N ASN A 582 37.50 28.76 -68.91
CA ASN A 582 38.84 29.39 -68.89
C ASN A 582 38.70 30.86 -68.39
N GLY A 583 39.65 31.48 -67.67
CA GLY A 583 40.82 30.90 -67.01
C GLY A 583 42.09 31.77 -66.85
N THR A 584 42.04 32.98 -66.26
CA THR A 584 43.24 33.80 -65.86
C THR A 584 42.85 34.95 -64.91
N LYS A 585 43.76 35.64 -64.17
CA LYS A 585 44.79 35.20 -63.21
C LYS A 585 45.30 36.42 -62.40
N GLY A 586 45.56 36.24 -61.09
CA GLY A 586 46.35 37.16 -60.23
C GLY A 586 45.64 38.42 -59.70
N ASP A 587 46.21 39.25 -58.81
CA ASP A 587 47.39 39.18 -57.88
C ASP A 587 47.45 40.59 -57.17
N VAL A 588 48.02 40.91 -55.99
CA VAL A 588 48.73 40.21 -54.88
C VAL A 588 48.71 41.10 -53.58
N SER A 589 49.01 40.56 -52.37
CA SER A 589 49.38 41.21 -51.06
C SER A 589 48.51 42.34 -50.46
N ASP A 590 47.98 42.29 -49.23
CA ASP A 590 48.57 42.28 -47.85
C ASP A 590 48.82 43.68 -47.22
N ASP A 591 48.33 43.81 -45.96
CA ASP A 591 49.02 44.34 -44.75
C ASP A 591 48.55 45.61 -43.97
N GLU A 592 48.76 45.54 -42.63
CA GLU A 592 48.83 46.55 -41.55
C GLU A 592 47.67 47.56 -41.24
N GLY A 593 47.63 48.04 -39.98
CA GLY A 593 47.14 49.41 -39.65
C GLY A 593 45.94 49.59 -38.68
N LYS A 594 46.19 49.65 -37.36
CA LYS A 594 45.34 50.36 -36.35
C LYS A 594 45.84 51.82 -36.17
N PRO A 595 45.17 52.78 -35.47
CA PRO A 595 44.11 52.65 -34.43
C PRO A 595 42.98 53.74 -34.42
N LYS A 596 42.08 53.71 -33.40
CA LYS A 596 41.45 54.82 -32.57
C LYS A 596 40.92 56.13 -33.26
N GLU A 597 39.94 56.90 -32.74
CA GLU A 597 39.19 56.95 -31.46
C GLU A 597 37.85 57.75 -31.59
N ASN A 598 36.96 57.64 -30.59
CA ASN A 598 35.94 58.60 -30.11
C ASN A 598 34.82 59.20 -31.00
N GLY A 599 33.60 59.21 -30.45
CA GLY A 599 32.42 60.00 -30.88
C GLY A 599 31.25 59.82 -29.87
N ARG A 600 30.47 60.87 -29.55
CA ARG A 600 29.52 60.91 -28.41
C ARG A 600 28.32 61.85 -28.68
N LEU A 601 27.23 61.71 -27.90
CA LEU A 601 25.99 62.53 -27.88
C LEU A 601 25.02 62.20 -29.04
N GLU A 602 23.68 62.33 -28.97
CA GLU A 602 22.65 62.40 -27.88
C GLU A 602 21.27 61.95 -28.49
N ALA A 603 20.05 62.03 -27.92
CA ALA A 603 19.43 62.66 -26.73
C ALA A 603 18.23 61.78 -26.25
N ALA A 604 17.88 61.66 -24.96
CA ALA A 604 17.03 62.53 -24.10
C ALA A 604 15.50 62.29 -24.11
N SER A 605 15.00 61.51 -23.12
CA SER A 605 13.66 61.57 -22.45
C SER A 605 13.63 60.41 -21.41
N LYS A 606 13.45 60.53 -20.09
CA LYS A 606 12.67 61.44 -19.20
C LYS A 606 11.15 61.37 -19.45
N GLU A 607 10.27 61.12 -18.47
CA GLU A 607 10.50 60.84 -17.03
C GLU A 607 9.24 60.26 -16.35
N LYS A 608 9.39 59.28 -15.44
CA LYS A 608 8.86 59.34 -14.05
C LYS A 608 9.25 58.12 -13.19
N MET A 609 10.25 58.36 -12.34
CA MET A 609 10.45 57.74 -11.02
C MET A 609 9.39 58.30 -10.03
N GLU A 610 9.25 57.92 -8.74
CA GLU A 610 9.93 57.02 -7.78
C GLU A 610 8.88 56.63 -6.69
N GLY A 611 9.10 55.79 -5.67
CA GLY A 611 10.30 55.09 -5.24
C GLY A 611 10.10 54.24 -3.98
N LYS A 612 11.12 53.43 -3.68
CA LYS A 612 11.69 52.99 -2.38
C LYS A 612 10.94 53.39 -1.09
N ALA A 613 10.77 52.55 -0.06
CA ALA A 613 11.45 51.31 0.36
C ALA A 613 12.97 51.44 0.60
N ASP A 614 13.35 51.74 1.84
CA ASP A 614 14.72 51.61 2.35
C ASP A 614 14.73 51.04 3.78
N VAL A 615 15.85 50.46 4.20
CA VAL A 615 16.01 49.68 5.45
C VAL A 615 17.10 50.29 6.32
N GLN A 616 16.90 50.37 7.65
CA GLN A 616 18.01 50.58 8.58
C GLN A 616 17.85 49.87 9.94
N ASN A 617 19.00 49.64 10.56
CA ASN A 617 19.21 48.76 11.71
C ASN A 617 18.68 49.29 13.05
N GLY A 618 18.45 48.38 14.00
CA GLY A 618 18.40 48.66 15.44
C GLY A 618 18.98 47.48 16.23
N GLN A 619 19.94 47.74 17.13
CA GLN A 619 20.58 46.72 17.98
C GLN A 619 20.26 46.92 19.47
N GLY A 620 20.30 45.83 20.24
CA GLY A 620 20.33 45.81 21.70
C GLY A 620 18.99 45.48 22.36
N LYS A 621 18.96 45.03 23.63
CA LYS A 621 20.00 44.46 24.52
C LYS A 621 19.27 43.74 25.67
N ALA A 622 19.97 42.95 26.49
CA ALA A 622 19.33 42.03 27.47
C ALA A 622 19.19 42.58 28.91
N SER A 623 18.10 42.19 29.58
CA SER A 623 17.92 41.94 31.04
C SER A 623 16.50 41.35 31.24
N GLU A 624 16.17 40.23 31.88
CA GLU A 624 16.61 39.55 33.13
C GLU A 624 15.74 39.90 34.37
N ASN A 625 15.37 38.88 35.16
CA ASN A 625 14.72 38.84 36.51
C ASN A 625 13.17 38.88 36.63
N GLY A 626 12.68 38.25 37.73
CA GLY A 626 11.25 38.02 38.09
C GLY A 626 10.71 36.68 37.53
N GLU A 627 10.51 35.57 38.26
CA GLU A 627 10.14 35.33 39.67
C GLU A 627 8.81 35.95 40.14
N ASP A 628 7.78 35.11 40.32
CA ASP A 628 6.83 35.17 41.45
C ASP A 628 6.16 33.78 41.63
N GLU A 629 6.06 33.30 42.88
CA GLU A 629 5.26 32.11 43.23
C GLU A 629 3.79 32.51 43.47
N LYS A 630 2.84 31.61 43.18
CA LYS A 630 1.74 31.33 44.14
C LYS A 630 1.09 29.97 43.97
N LYS A 631 0.70 29.41 45.12
CA LYS A 631 0.01 28.12 45.34
C LYS A 631 -1.49 28.35 45.39
N ALA A 632 -2.29 27.37 44.95
CA ALA A 632 -3.48 26.89 45.68
C ALA A 632 -4.15 25.68 45.00
N ASN A 633 -4.37 24.62 45.80
CA ASN A 633 -5.48 23.64 45.80
C ASN A 633 -5.88 22.86 44.52
N GLY A 634 -6.46 21.66 44.62
CA GLY A 634 -6.65 20.82 45.82
C GLY A 634 -8.03 20.16 45.98
N THR A 635 -8.47 19.39 44.99
CA THR A 635 -9.68 18.53 45.02
C THR A 635 -9.42 17.41 43.99
N GLN A 636 -9.45 16.09 44.25
CA GLN A 636 -9.98 15.24 45.33
C GLN A 636 -11.50 14.98 45.31
N ASP A 637 -11.91 14.15 44.33
CA ASP A 637 -13.14 13.34 44.32
C ASP A 637 -12.85 12.01 43.58
N GLY A 638 -13.54 10.88 43.83
CA GLY A 638 -14.61 10.73 44.83
C GLY A 638 -15.17 9.31 45.04
N ASN A 639 -15.01 8.37 44.09
CA ASN A 639 -15.20 6.90 44.25
C ASN A 639 -14.75 6.15 42.99
#